data_AF-A0A959EYC9-F1
#
_entry.id   AF-A0A959EYC9-F1
#
_cell.length_a   1.000
_cell.length_b   1.000
_cell.length_c   1.000
_cell.angle_alpha   90.00
_cell.angle_beta   90.00
_cell.angle_gamma   90.00
#
_symmetry.space_group_name_H-M   'P 1'
#
loop_
_entity.id
_entity.type
_entity.pdbx_description
1 polymer ?
#
loop_
_entity_poly.entity_id
_entity_poly.type
_entity_poly.pdbx_seq_one_letter_code
_entity_poly.pdbx_strand_id
1 'polypeptide(L)'
;MKDQRKDVWIGTEQLENSQALAEISKQEFFELPVVDQLSDESVIGRAKSNRRDFLKYLGFGIGAATIAASCDIPVKRAIPYVVKPDEIVPGVASYYASTFTQGGDYCAVLVKTREGRPIKVEGNSLSPVTHGGTSARAQASVLSLYDTSRFQGPGQMVDGKYQKINWAELDSAVKGKFSANSRIRIVSNTLLSPTAKKAIGEFVAKYPNTQVVTYDPVSSSALLQANEQTLGQKVVPDYHFDKAELIVSFGADFLGTWISPVEYARQYAQNRKINDPEHPKMSRHVQVESHMSLTGSNADNRILIKPSEMGAAIALLYNELSGGGVSAPAVNERAAAAIKKLAADLNNYQGKALVVSGSNNVGEQILVNAINDQLQSYGSTITFTHASLQRQGTDAEIQNLIQEMNGGGVDAVLVWGANPAFDLPNSGAFAEAFQKVGMRVSFAGIPDETTALCTHVAPNHHYLESWGDAEPKRGHYSLVQPTISPLFNTRQVEESLLRWADSANLNLDSDQPYFEYLRANWEATMFPQQSEYATFQTFWDSTLHDGVFAVEQATIQVAFSADVAAAAGQINKPSNSELEISFFETVNLGAGQYANNPWLMEMPDPVARTVWGNYLAIPVSWDGSRHFQAFKNLNQREAYGEADLVEVEIAGLKHKVTCVRQFGQPEGTLALALGYGRSVVGEAGRNAGSNVFPWLSIDANGNTRYYATEVAVSDKVGVEPEFACVQYHHTMGVTGTDPETNETINVDEKTVMTLSEGYQGGLTNRSIIYQSNLGEVEELIEHVKERRAEAKKLNEGSMYPFEQYTEDLYSQGHHWGMYVDLNACIGCGACQVACIAENNVPVVGKREVA
;
A
#
# COMPACT_ATOMS: atom_id res chain seq x y z
N MET A 1 -35.85 21.41 -39.37
CA MET A 1 -36.69 20.22 -39.61
C MET A 1 -38.09 20.52 -39.08
N LYS A 2 -39.01 20.89 -39.98
CA LYS A 2 -40.44 21.09 -39.71
C LYS A 2 -41.17 19.86 -40.24
N ASP A 3 -41.20 18.80 -39.45
CA ASP A 3 -42.17 17.70 -39.58
C ASP A 3 -42.07 16.83 -38.32
N GLN A 4 -42.84 17.22 -37.30
CA GLN A 4 -43.08 16.38 -36.12
C GLN A 4 -44.18 15.38 -36.47
N ARG A 5 -43.82 14.09 -36.55
CA ARG A 5 -44.79 13.00 -36.50
C ARG A 5 -45.53 13.07 -35.15
N LYS A 6 -46.87 13.06 -35.20
CA LYS A 6 -47.76 13.33 -34.05
C LYS A 6 -48.18 12.09 -33.25
N ASP A 7 -47.58 10.92 -33.46
CA ASP A 7 -48.17 9.67 -32.96
C ASP A 7 -47.23 8.81 -32.11
N VAL A 8 -46.37 9.42 -31.28
CA VAL A 8 -45.64 8.69 -30.23
C VAL A 8 -45.82 9.38 -28.89
N TRP A 9 -46.63 8.78 -28.03
CA TRP A 9 -46.88 9.21 -26.66
C TRP A 9 -45.97 8.41 -25.73
N ILE A 10 -45.20 9.08 -24.87
CA ILE A 10 -44.20 8.47 -23.99
C ILE A 10 -44.86 7.96 -22.69
N GLY A 11 -46.10 8.38 -22.41
CA GLY A 11 -46.90 7.95 -21.26
C GLY A 11 -48.36 8.40 -21.32
N THR A 12 -49.20 7.87 -20.43
CA THR A 12 -50.64 8.16 -20.36
C THR A 12 -50.95 9.63 -20.08
N GLU A 13 -50.09 10.34 -19.34
CA GLU A 13 -50.29 11.76 -19.01
C GLU A 13 -50.14 12.69 -20.22
N GLN A 14 -49.39 12.24 -21.25
CA GLN A 14 -49.17 12.95 -22.50
C GLN A 14 -50.35 12.76 -23.47
N LEU A 15 -51.00 11.59 -23.42
CA LEU A 15 -52.22 11.26 -24.17
C LEU A 15 -53.43 12.06 -23.66
N GLU A 16 -53.50 12.31 -22.35
CA GLU A 16 -54.62 13.00 -21.68
C GLU A 16 -54.48 14.53 -21.65
N ASN A 17 -53.37 15.07 -22.19
CA ASN A 17 -53.10 16.51 -22.23
C ASN A 17 -53.24 17.18 -20.85
N SER A 18 -52.76 16.48 -19.81
CA SER A 18 -53.03 16.87 -18.43
C SER A 18 -52.41 18.23 -18.07
N GLN A 19 -53.12 18.98 -17.23
CA GLN A 19 -52.70 20.32 -16.79
C GLN A 19 -51.38 20.29 -16.00
N ALA A 20 -51.09 19.16 -15.32
CA ALA A 20 -49.83 18.92 -14.62
C ALA A 20 -48.63 18.84 -15.58
N LEU A 21 -48.78 18.24 -16.76
CA LEU A 21 -47.72 18.21 -17.78
C LEU A 21 -47.47 19.61 -18.40
N ALA A 22 -48.53 20.41 -18.54
CA ALA A 22 -48.43 21.80 -19.00
C ALA A 22 -47.78 22.74 -17.96
N GLU A 23 -47.85 22.42 -16.67
CA GLU A 23 -47.12 23.13 -15.61
C GLU A 23 -45.68 22.67 -15.51
N ILE A 24 -45.40 21.36 -15.62
CA ILE A 24 -44.03 20.81 -15.61
C ILE A 24 -43.22 21.27 -16.83
N SER A 25 -43.83 21.32 -18.02
CA SER A 25 -43.17 21.83 -19.24
C SER A 25 -42.91 23.35 -19.21
N LYS A 26 -43.65 24.10 -18.37
CA LYS A 26 -43.34 25.52 -18.08
C LYS A 26 -42.23 25.69 -17.04
N GLN A 27 -41.85 24.62 -16.34
CA GLN A 27 -40.80 24.59 -15.32
C GLN A 27 -39.45 24.07 -15.85
N GLU A 28 -39.33 23.78 -17.16
CA GLU A 28 -38.07 23.29 -17.75
C GLU A 28 -36.92 24.31 -17.76
N PHE A 29 -37.22 25.59 -17.52
CA PHE A 29 -36.21 26.61 -17.21
C PHE A 29 -36.56 27.25 -15.86
N PHE A 30 -35.87 26.79 -14.82
CA PHE A 30 -35.76 27.53 -13.57
C PHE A 30 -35.26 28.96 -13.89
N GLU A 31 -36.13 29.96 -13.78
CA GLU A 31 -35.73 31.35 -13.60
C GLU A 31 -34.99 31.43 -12.26
N LEU A 32 -33.67 31.21 -12.29
CA LEU A 32 -32.82 31.49 -11.15
C LEU A 32 -32.18 32.88 -11.35
N PRO A 33 -32.31 33.80 -10.37
CA PRO A 33 -31.54 35.03 -10.32
C PRO A 33 -30.08 34.70 -9.94
N VAL A 34 -29.34 34.07 -10.87
CA VAL A 34 -27.99 33.51 -10.64
C VAL A 34 -26.92 34.59 -10.61
N VAL A 35 -27.13 35.73 -11.27
CA VAL A 35 -26.09 36.76 -11.42
C VAL A 35 -25.90 37.56 -10.12
N ASP A 36 -26.98 37.85 -9.38
CA ASP A 36 -26.87 38.63 -8.14
C ASP A 36 -26.41 37.78 -6.95
N GLN A 37 -26.76 36.49 -6.90
CA GLN A 37 -26.44 35.62 -5.75
C GLN A 37 -24.99 35.11 -5.72
N LEU A 38 -24.26 35.14 -6.84
CA LEU A 38 -22.84 34.76 -6.90
C LEU A 38 -21.88 35.86 -6.45
N SER A 39 -22.38 37.07 -6.21
CA SER A 39 -21.58 38.22 -5.76
C SER A 39 -21.46 38.34 -4.23
N ASP A 40 -22.17 37.51 -3.48
CA ASP A 40 -22.24 37.58 -2.02
C ASP A 40 -21.52 36.35 -1.41
N GLU A 41 -20.33 36.58 -0.84
CA GLU A 41 -19.49 35.56 -0.19
C GLU A 41 -20.20 34.80 0.95
N SER A 42 -21.35 35.31 1.43
CA SER A 42 -22.12 34.71 2.51
C SER A 42 -22.96 33.47 2.11
N VAL A 43 -23.07 33.14 0.81
CA VAL A 43 -23.98 32.08 0.32
C VAL A 43 -23.29 30.71 0.13
N ILE A 44 -21.96 30.67 -0.05
CA ILE A 44 -21.19 29.42 -0.27
C ILE A 44 -21.29 28.47 0.95
N GLY A 45 -21.56 29.00 2.14
CA GLY A 45 -21.66 28.22 3.38
C GLY A 45 -22.97 27.45 3.61
N ARG A 46 -23.98 27.51 2.72
CA ARG A 46 -25.32 26.93 3.00
C ARG A 46 -25.93 25.99 1.94
N ALA A 47 -25.25 25.70 0.83
CA ALA A 47 -25.82 24.81 -0.17
C ALA A 47 -25.61 23.33 0.21
N LYS A 48 -26.68 22.64 0.64
CA LYS A 48 -26.75 21.17 0.66
C LYS A 48 -27.05 20.68 -0.75
N SER A 49 -26.09 20.07 -1.45
CA SER A 49 -26.35 19.41 -2.74
C SER A 49 -25.52 18.14 -2.91
N ASN A 50 -26.10 17.09 -3.51
CA ASN A 50 -25.43 15.81 -3.80
C ASN A 50 -24.54 15.87 -5.06
N ARG A 51 -23.70 14.84 -5.27
CA ARG A 51 -22.74 14.68 -6.40
C ARG A 51 -23.33 14.98 -7.78
N ARG A 52 -24.57 14.55 -8.05
CA ARG A 52 -25.22 14.77 -9.35
C ARG A 52 -25.57 16.23 -9.53
N ASP A 53 -26.01 16.90 -8.48
CA ASP A 53 -26.35 18.32 -8.53
C ASP A 53 -25.08 19.18 -8.54
N PHE A 54 -24.00 18.80 -7.84
CA PHE A 54 -22.68 19.44 -8.01
C PHE A 54 -22.15 19.32 -9.43
N LEU A 55 -22.18 18.13 -10.05
CA LEU A 55 -21.75 17.95 -11.44
C LEU A 55 -22.66 18.70 -12.44
N LYS A 56 -23.95 18.83 -12.14
CA LYS A 56 -24.84 19.73 -12.88
C LYS A 56 -24.47 21.19 -12.65
N TYR A 57 -24.22 21.63 -11.42
CA TYR A 57 -23.82 23.01 -11.11
C TYR A 57 -22.47 23.38 -11.72
N LEU A 58 -21.56 22.42 -11.87
CA LEU A 58 -20.28 22.60 -12.52
C LEU A 58 -20.43 22.56 -14.05
N GLY A 59 -21.28 21.66 -14.59
CA GLY A 59 -21.61 21.61 -16.02
C GLY A 59 -22.40 22.83 -16.51
N PHE A 60 -23.40 23.28 -15.74
CA PHE A 60 -24.16 24.51 -15.98
C PHE A 60 -23.39 25.76 -15.57
N GLY A 61 -22.49 25.67 -14.58
CA GLY A 61 -21.58 26.75 -14.19
C GLY A 61 -20.56 27.04 -15.27
N ILE A 62 -20.04 26.02 -15.95
CA ILE A 62 -19.23 26.19 -17.16
C ILE A 62 -20.09 26.74 -18.29
N GLY A 63 -21.29 26.19 -18.55
CA GLY A 63 -22.20 26.69 -19.60
C GLY A 63 -22.60 28.16 -19.43
N ALA A 64 -23.01 28.55 -18.23
CA ALA A 64 -23.39 29.91 -17.87
C ALA A 64 -22.18 30.85 -17.75
N ALA A 65 -21.02 30.38 -17.25
CA ALA A 65 -19.78 31.15 -17.26
C ALA A 65 -19.26 31.36 -18.69
N THR A 66 -19.50 30.44 -19.64
CA THR A 66 -19.13 30.66 -21.04
C THR A 66 -20.03 31.70 -21.71
N ILE A 67 -21.31 31.78 -21.29
CA ILE A 67 -22.28 32.78 -21.78
C ILE A 67 -22.13 34.13 -21.06
N ALA A 68 -21.62 34.16 -19.82
CA ALA A 68 -21.29 35.39 -19.08
C ALA A 68 -19.87 35.91 -19.41
N ALA A 69 -18.93 35.02 -19.69
CA ALA A 69 -17.55 35.33 -20.11
C ALA A 69 -17.39 35.52 -21.63
N SER A 70 -18.49 35.48 -22.40
CA SER A 70 -18.48 35.86 -23.82
C SER A 70 -18.18 37.35 -24.06
N CYS A 71 -17.84 38.10 -23.00
CA CYS A 71 -17.44 39.49 -23.08
C CYS A 71 -15.98 39.80 -22.70
N ASP A 72 -15.10 38.81 -22.45
CA ASP A 72 -13.63 38.93 -22.66
C ASP A 72 -12.93 37.60 -22.33
N ILE A 73 -12.58 36.81 -23.34
CA ILE A 73 -11.67 35.66 -23.13
C ILE A 73 -10.29 36.23 -22.80
N PRO A 74 -9.71 35.93 -21.62
CA PRO A 74 -8.39 36.46 -21.29
C PRO A 74 -7.36 35.97 -22.30
N VAL A 75 -6.48 36.89 -22.75
CA VAL A 75 -5.41 36.56 -23.71
C VAL A 75 -4.48 35.52 -23.10
N LYS A 76 -4.58 34.27 -23.57
CA LYS A 76 -3.66 33.19 -23.20
C LYS A 76 -2.34 33.38 -23.95
N ARG A 77 -1.23 33.53 -23.22
CA ARG A 77 0.11 33.68 -23.81
C ARG A 77 0.75 32.30 -23.96
N ALA A 78 1.31 32.01 -25.14
CA ALA A 78 2.21 30.88 -25.35
C ALA A 78 3.65 31.40 -25.29
N ILE A 79 4.42 30.94 -24.31
CA ILE A 79 5.82 31.38 -24.10
C ILE A 79 6.72 30.24 -24.61
N PRO A 80 7.42 30.39 -25.75
CA PRO A 80 8.37 29.39 -26.21
C PRO A 80 9.62 29.40 -25.33
N TYR A 81 10.39 28.30 -25.40
CA TYR A 81 11.73 28.27 -24.81
C TYR A 81 12.60 29.38 -25.40
N VAL A 82 13.38 30.05 -24.55
CA VAL A 82 14.41 31.00 -25.00
C VAL A 82 15.54 30.23 -25.71
N VAL A 83 15.94 29.11 -25.13
CA VAL A 83 16.83 28.11 -25.73
C VAL A 83 16.14 26.76 -25.55
N LYS A 84 15.71 26.15 -26.66
CA LYS A 84 15.01 24.85 -26.61
C LYS A 84 16.05 23.74 -26.45
N PRO A 85 15.91 22.85 -25.46
CA PRO A 85 16.70 21.61 -25.42
C PRO A 85 16.39 20.74 -26.64
N ASP A 86 17.40 20.09 -27.21
CA ASP A 86 17.24 19.25 -28.41
C ASP A 86 16.32 18.05 -28.16
N GLU A 87 16.39 17.49 -26.94
CA GLU A 87 15.62 16.33 -26.48
C GLU A 87 14.13 16.62 -26.28
N ILE A 88 13.74 17.90 -26.12
CA ILE A 88 12.35 18.28 -25.82
C ILE A 88 11.65 18.72 -27.10
N VAL A 89 10.63 17.96 -27.49
CA VAL A 89 9.68 18.37 -28.54
C VAL A 89 8.35 18.72 -27.87
N PRO A 90 7.96 20.02 -27.83
CA PRO A 90 6.69 20.41 -27.23
C PRO A 90 5.52 19.62 -27.82
N GLY A 91 4.68 19.06 -26.96
CA GLY A 91 3.55 18.21 -27.34
C GLY A 91 3.84 16.71 -27.36
N VAL A 92 5.12 16.29 -27.33
CA VAL A 92 5.54 14.88 -27.28
C VAL A 92 6.03 14.56 -25.86
N ALA A 93 5.57 13.45 -25.30
CA ALA A 93 6.01 13.00 -23.98
C ALA A 93 7.39 12.32 -24.06
N SER A 94 8.23 12.54 -23.06
CA SER A 94 9.51 11.83 -22.89
C SER A 94 9.44 10.94 -21.65
N TYR A 95 10.11 9.79 -21.70
CA TYR A 95 10.17 8.85 -20.57
C TYR A 95 11.60 8.75 -20.07
N TYR A 96 11.79 8.90 -18.77
CA TYR A 96 13.09 8.78 -18.11
C TYR A 96 13.05 7.62 -17.12
N ALA A 97 14.07 6.76 -17.12
CA ALA A 97 14.16 5.70 -16.13
C ALA A 97 14.57 6.26 -14.77
N SER A 98 13.90 5.87 -13.69
CA SER A 98 14.24 6.30 -12.34
C SER A 98 13.85 5.20 -11.36
N THR A 99 14.06 5.44 -10.07
CA THR A 99 13.73 4.46 -9.03
C THR A 99 12.99 5.15 -7.89
N PHE A 100 11.82 4.62 -7.57
CA PHE A 100 11.08 4.97 -6.37
C PHE A 100 11.60 4.14 -5.20
N THR A 101 12.05 4.81 -4.13
CA THR A 101 12.40 4.18 -2.86
C THR A 101 11.85 5.00 -1.69
N GLN A 102 11.17 4.34 -0.73
CA GLN A 102 10.72 4.98 0.51
C GLN A 102 10.42 3.93 1.59
N GLY A 103 11.04 4.04 2.76
CA GLY A 103 10.76 3.11 3.88
C GLY A 103 11.04 1.64 3.57
N GLY A 104 11.99 1.37 2.66
CA GLY A 104 12.27 0.02 2.15
C GLY A 104 11.37 -0.44 0.99
N ASP A 105 10.30 0.27 0.65
CA ASP A 105 9.56 0.03 -0.60
C ASP A 105 10.44 0.37 -1.80
N TYR A 106 10.38 -0.46 -2.85
CA TYR A 106 11.17 -0.29 -4.06
C TYR A 106 10.32 -0.48 -5.32
N CYS A 107 10.55 0.37 -6.31
CA CYS A 107 10.10 0.15 -7.68
C CYS A 107 11.02 0.84 -8.68
N ALA A 108 11.56 0.10 -9.64
CA ALA A 108 12.15 0.70 -10.84
C ALA A 108 11.03 1.20 -11.75
N VAL A 109 11.12 2.45 -12.19
CA VAL A 109 10.03 3.17 -12.85
C VAL A 109 10.48 3.91 -14.09
N LEU A 110 9.53 4.19 -14.98
CA LEU A 110 9.65 5.10 -16.10
C LEU A 110 8.77 6.32 -15.82
N VAL A 111 9.37 7.49 -15.77
CA VAL A 111 8.68 8.74 -15.45
C VAL A 111 8.32 9.43 -16.76
N LYS A 112 7.03 9.54 -17.02
CA LYS A 112 6.48 10.28 -18.16
C LYS A 112 6.57 11.77 -17.84
N THR A 113 7.25 12.52 -18.68
CA THR A 113 7.41 13.96 -18.58
C THR A 113 6.75 14.68 -19.75
N ARG A 114 6.27 15.90 -19.49
CA ARG A 114 5.78 16.85 -20.48
C ARG A 114 6.57 18.14 -20.32
N GLU A 115 7.34 18.51 -21.33
CA GLU A 115 8.18 19.72 -21.29
C GLU A 115 9.04 19.82 -20.00
N GLY A 116 9.59 18.69 -19.53
CA GLY A 116 10.40 18.61 -18.30
C GLY A 116 9.61 18.53 -16.99
N ARG A 117 8.28 18.38 -17.05
CA ARG A 117 7.42 18.20 -15.88
C ARG A 117 6.98 16.73 -15.74
N PRO A 118 7.27 16.04 -14.62
CA PRO A 118 6.76 14.69 -14.35
C PRO A 118 5.24 14.69 -14.19
N ILE A 119 4.54 13.80 -14.89
CA ILE A 119 3.07 13.73 -14.86
C ILE A 119 2.53 12.34 -14.51
N LYS A 120 3.29 11.28 -14.79
CA LYS A 120 2.88 9.89 -14.54
C LYS A 120 4.11 9.02 -14.33
N VAL A 121 3.95 7.97 -13.56
CA VAL A 121 4.95 6.94 -13.32
C VAL A 121 4.45 5.63 -13.93
N GLU A 122 5.29 4.94 -14.69
CA GLU A 122 5.06 3.59 -15.19
C GLU A 122 6.14 2.65 -14.62
N GLY A 123 5.93 1.34 -14.69
CA GLY A 123 6.95 0.40 -14.26
C GLY A 123 8.03 0.22 -15.33
N ASN A 124 9.29 0.09 -14.91
CA ASN A 124 10.37 -0.21 -15.84
C ASN A 124 10.39 -1.71 -16.16
N SER A 125 10.05 -2.07 -17.40
CA SER A 125 10.00 -3.46 -17.86
C SER A 125 11.38 -4.14 -17.93
N LEU A 126 12.46 -3.36 -17.97
CA LEU A 126 13.84 -3.88 -17.91
C LEU A 126 14.24 -4.29 -16.50
N SER A 127 13.46 -3.92 -15.47
CA SER A 127 13.78 -4.28 -14.10
C SER A 127 13.71 -5.80 -13.89
N PRO A 128 14.79 -6.44 -13.40
CA PRO A 128 14.80 -7.85 -13.07
C PRO A 128 14.05 -8.18 -11.77
N VAL A 129 13.61 -7.17 -11.01
CA VAL A 129 12.88 -7.35 -9.75
C VAL A 129 11.38 -7.15 -9.96
N THR A 130 10.97 -6.00 -10.51
CA THR A 130 9.54 -5.67 -10.65
C THR A 130 8.98 -5.96 -12.04
N HIS A 131 9.83 -6.17 -13.06
CA HIS A 131 9.45 -6.51 -14.43
C HIS A 131 8.30 -5.65 -15.01
N GLY A 132 8.35 -4.34 -14.78
CA GLY A 132 7.34 -3.40 -15.25
C GLY A 132 6.10 -3.24 -14.35
N GLY A 133 6.04 -3.94 -13.21
CA GLY A 133 5.00 -3.73 -12.20
C GLY A 133 5.23 -2.44 -11.40
N THR A 134 4.14 -1.88 -10.85
CA THR A 134 4.18 -0.74 -9.92
C THR A 134 3.18 -0.97 -8.78
N SER A 135 3.44 -0.40 -7.60
CA SER A 135 2.47 -0.33 -6.51
C SER A 135 1.59 0.92 -6.62
N ALA A 136 0.46 0.95 -5.92
CA ALA A 136 -0.37 2.15 -5.79
C ALA A 136 0.44 3.34 -5.22
N ARG A 137 1.31 3.06 -4.24
CA ARG A 137 2.22 4.05 -3.62
C ARG A 137 3.18 4.67 -4.63
N ALA A 138 3.82 3.84 -5.46
CA ALA A 138 4.73 4.30 -6.50
C ALA A 138 3.99 5.16 -7.55
N GLN A 139 2.78 4.74 -7.94
CA GLN A 139 1.93 5.50 -8.86
C GLN A 139 1.55 6.87 -8.30
N ALA A 140 1.19 6.93 -7.01
CA ALA A 140 0.77 8.16 -6.37
C ALA A 140 1.91 9.11 -6.00
N SER A 141 3.15 8.62 -5.94
CA SER A 141 4.31 9.40 -5.54
C SER A 141 4.53 10.66 -6.41
N VAL A 142 4.09 10.65 -7.68
CA VAL A 142 4.15 11.83 -8.55
C VAL A 142 3.33 13.00 -8.00
N LEU A 143 2.23 12.74 -7.28
CA LEU A 143 1.46 13.80 -6.63
C LEU A 143 2.19 14.36 -5.42
N SER A 144 2.91 13.52 -4.67
CA SER A 144 3.72 13.94 -3.52
C SER A 144 4.82 14.93 -3.91
N LEU A 145 5.32 14.90 -5.15
CA LEU A 145 6.24 15.92 -5.69
C LEU A 145 5.62 17.32 -5.65
N TYR A 146 4.32 17.43 -5.98
CA TYR A 146 3.58 18.69 -6.09
C TYR A 146 2.83 19.08 -4.81
N ASP A 147 3.13 18.42 -3.71
CA ASP A 147 2.54 18.70 -2.41
C ASP A 147 2.95 20.09 -1.90
N THR A 148 1.94 20.91 -1.58
CA THR A 148 2.12 22.29 -1.12
C THR A 148 2.60 22.40 0.33
N SER A 149 2.51 21.31 1.10
CA SER A 149 3.00 21.24 2.48
C SER A 149 4.51 21.05 2.60
N ARG A 150 5.22 20.82 1.48
CA ARG A 150 6.67 20.62 1.46
C ARG A 150 7.42 21.84 1.99
N PHE A 151 8.48 21.58 2.75
CA PHE A 151 9.38 22.64 3.22
C PHE A 151 10.08 23.30 2.03
N GLN A 152 10.04 24.63 2.00
CA GLN A 152 10.58 25.41 0.88
C GLN A 152 12.08 25.76 1.02
N GLY A 153 12.75 25.26 2.05
CA GLY A 153 14.15 25.50 2.34
C GLY A 153 14.57 25.02 3.73
N PRO A 154 15.83 25.24 4.15
CA PRO A 154 16.27 24.90 5.50
C PRO A 154 15.62 25.82 6.53
N GLY A 155 15.44 25.31 7.74
CA GLY A 155 14.83 26.06 8.83
C GLY A 155 15.28 25.66 10.21
N GLN A 156 14.97 26.52 11.17
CA GLN A 156 15.06 26.26 12.59
C GLN A 156 13.65 26.07 13.15
N MET A 157 13.51 25.17 14.11
CA MET A 157 12.28 24.99 14.88
C MET A 157 12.37 25.83 16.15
N VAL A 158 11.49 26.83 16.27
CA VAL A 158 11.40 27.73 17.43
C VAL A 158 9.97 27.67 17.95
N ASP A 159 9.79 27.30 19.23
CA ASP A 159 8.49 27.10 19.86
C ASP A 159 7.55 26.18 19.05
N GLY A 160 8.11 25.11 18.47
CA GLY A 160 7.38 24.16 17.64
C GLY A 160 6.99 24.69 16.26
N LYS A 161 7.47 25.87 15.85
CA LYS A 161 7.20 26.47 14.53
C LYS A 161 8.45 26.51 13.67
N TYR A 162 8.27 26.18 12.41
CA TYR A 162 9.31 26.27 11.40
C TYR A 162 9.59 27.73 11.03
N GLN A 163 10.85 28.15 11.16
CA GLN A 163 11.36 29.45 10.72
C GLN A 163 12.45 29.23 9.67
N LYS A 164 12.26 29.81 8.49
CA LYS A 164 13.19 29.64 7.36
C LYS A 164 14.53 30.35 7.67
N ILE A 165 15.62 29.63 7.43
CA ILE A 165 17.01 30.14 7.46
C ILE A 165 17.67 29.87 6.10
N ASN A 166 18.94 30.23 5.93
CA ASN A 166 19.71 29.81 4.75
C ASN A 166 20.60 28.58 5.05
N TRP A 167 21.08 27.91 4.00
CA TRP A 167 21.89 26.69 4.15
C TRP A 167 23.22 26.94 4.87
N ALA A 168 23.86 28.09 4.67
CA ALA A 168 25.12 28.42 5.33
C ALA A 168 24.95 28.57 6.85
N GLU A 169 23.84 29.18 7.28
CA GLU A 169 23.45 29.28 8.70
C GLU A 169 23.17 27.91 9.29
N LEU A 170 22.41 27.06 8.60
CA LEU A 170 22.14 25.68 9.04
C LEU A 170 23.44 24.87 9.15
N ASP A 171 24.29 24.91 8.14
CA ASP A 171 25.56 24.18 8.10
C ASP A 171 26.49 24.61 9.24
N SER A 172 26.56 25.92 9.50
CA SER A 172 27.34 26.47 10.61
C SER A 172 26.78 26.03 11.97
N ALA A 173 25.46 26.02 12.14
CA ALA A 173 24.81 25.59 13.38
C ALA A 173 25.01 24.10 13.66
N VAL A 174 24.90 23.25 12.63
CA VAL A 174 25.10 21.79 12.74
C VAL A 174 26.57 21.47 12.98
N LYS A 175 27.48 21.94 12.12
CA LYS A 175 28.93 21.69 12.26
C LYS A 175 29.48 22.25 13.57
N GLY A 176 29.00 23.41 14.00
CA GLY A 176 29.41 24.04 15.26
C GLY A 176 29.08 23.23 16.52
N LYS A 177 28.19 22.24 16.43
CA LYS A 177 27.89 21.29 17.53
C LYS A 177 28.69 20.00 17.47
N PHE A 178 29.36 19.73 16.36
CA PHE A 178 30.08 18.47 16.18
C PHE A 178 31.57 18.60 16.51
N SER A 179 32.09 17.58 17.15
CA SER A 179 33.51 17.35 17.41
C SER A 179 33.83 15.90 17.10
N ALA A 180 35.10 15.54 16.96
CA ALA A 180 35.50 14.15 16.67
C ALA A 180 34.94 13.12 17.67
N ASN A 181 34.68 13.53 18.92
CA ASN A 181 34.15 12.64 19.96
C ASN A 181 32.62 12.66 20.10
N SER A 182 31.92 13.49 19.31
CA SER A 182 30.46 13.62 19.38
C SER A 182 29.78 12.28 19.10
N ARG A 183 28.84 11.89 19.97
CA ARG A 183 28.01 10.70 19.86
C ARG A 183 26.78 11.04 19.03
N ILE A 184 26.88 10.79 17.74
CA ILE A 184 25.83 11.12 16.75
C ILE A 184 25.04 9.86 16.45
N ARG A 185 23.72 9.98 16.30
CA ARG A 185 22.84 8.87 15.91
C ARG A 185 22.10 9.27 14.64
N ILE A 186 22.21 8.46 13.59
CA ILE A 186 21.40 8.62 12.38
C ILE A 186 20.24 7.64 12.51
N VAL A 187 19.02 8.15 12.63
CA VAL A 187 17.80 7.33 12.71
C VAL A 187 17.17 7.30 11.34
N SER A 188 17.01 6.11 10.76
CA SER A 188 16.40 5.94 9.45
C SER A 188 15.52 4.70 9.37
N ASN A 189 14.63 4.67 8.38
CA ASN A 189 14.13 3.40 7.88
C ASN A 189 15.18 2.74 6.97
N THR A 190 14.85 1.58 6.40
CA THR A 190 15.73 0.86 5.49
C THR A 190 16.24 1.73 4.33
N LEU A 191 17.57 1.89 4.24
CA LEU A 191 18.26 2.60 3.15
C LEU A 191 18.81 1.60 2.12
N LEU A 192 18.36 1.74 0.87
CA LEU A 192 18.75 0.84 -0.24
C LEU A 192 19.95 1.32 -1.04
N SER A 193 20.31 2.61 -0.94
CA SER A 193 21.35 3.21 -1.78
C SER A 193 22.76 2.81 -1.32
N PRO A 194 23.55 2.09 -2.16
CA PRO A 194 24.96 1.84 -1.84
C PRO A 194 25.79 3.14 -1.78
N THR A 195 25.47 4.14 -2.60
CA THR A 195 26.19 5.42 -2.58
C THR A 195 25.87 6.23 -1.32
N ALA A 196 24.61 6.22 -0.84
CA ALA A 196 24.24 6.80 0.45
C ALA A 196 24.96 6.12 1.62
N LYS A 197 25.04 4.77 1.61
CA LYS A 197 25.80 4.00 2.60
C LYS A 197 27.28 4.40 2.62
N LYS A 198 27.88 4.67 1.44
CA LYS A 198 29.24 5.20 1.34
C LYS A 198 29.36 6.61 1.93
N ALA A 199 28.43 7.51 1.64
CA ALA A 199 28.41 8.86 2.20
C ALA A 199 28.29 8.85 3.75
N ILE A 200 27.45 7.96 4.29
CA ILE A 200 27.39 7.69 5.74
C ILE A 200 28.74 7.20 6.25
N GLY A 201 29.39 6.27 5.55
CA GLY A 201 30.72 5.76 5.91
C GLY A 201 31.78 6.87 6.02
N GLU A 202 31.79 7.83 5.09
CA GLU A 202 32.68 9.00 5.16
C GLU A 202 32.34 9.93 6.33
N PHE A 203 31.05 10.12 6.63
CA PHE A 203 30.62 10.87 7.81
C PHE A 203 31.04 10.19 9.13
N VAL A 204 30.89 8.86 9.22
CA VAL A 204 31.37 8.06 10.36
C VAL A 204 32.89 8.15 10.50
N ALA A 205 33.64 8.17 9.38
CA ALA A 205 35.09 8.34 9.44
C ALA A 205 35.52 9.68 10.05
N LYS A 206 34.75 10.76 9.82
CA LYS A 206 34.96 12.07 10.46
C LYS A 206 34.52 12.10 11.92
N TYR A 207 33.43 11.41 12.24
CA TYR A 207 32.81 11.35 13.58
C TYR A 207 32.68 9.88 14.03
N PRO A 208 33.76 9.25 14.54
CA PRO A 208 33.82 7.80 14.76
C PRO A 208 32.79 7.20 15.73
N ASN A 209 32.22 8.03 16.62
CA ASN A 209 31.16 7.61 17.55
C ASN A 209 29.76 7.69 16.94
N THR A 210 29.65 7.90 15.62
CA THR A 210 28.38 7.90 14.90
C THR A 210 27.87 6.48 14.72
N GLN A 211 26.59 6.25 15.00
CA GLN A 211 25.91 4.98 14.73
C GLN A 211 24.64 5.23 13.91
N VAL A 212 24.36 4.33 12.97
CA VAL A 212 23.08 4.30 12.25
C VAL A 212 22.16 3.35 13.01
N VAL A 213 20.98 3.84 13.36
CA VAL A 213 19.91 3.09 14.02
C VAL A 213 18.81 2.90 12.98
N THR A 214 18.66 1.68 12.49
CA THR A 214 17.68 1.38 11.44
C THR A 214 16.50 0.64 12.03
N TYR A 215 15.29 1.13 11.84
CA TYR A 215 14.05 0.42 12.20
C TYR A 215 13.01 0.62 11.11
N ASP A 216 12.11 -0.35 10.94
CA ASP A 216 10.98 -0.24 10.02
C ASP A 216 9.68 -0.31 10.86
N PRO A 217 8.67 0.56 10.65
CA PRO A 217 7.46 0.58 11.48
C PRO A 217 6.69 -0.74 11.52
N VAL A 218 6.67 -1.42 10.38
CA VAL A 218 6.18 -2.80 10.23
C VAL A 218 7.42 -3.64 9.99
N SER A 219 7.83 -4.33 11.05
CA SER A 219 9.18 -4.81 11.23
C SER A 219 9.35 -6.25 10.77
N SER A 220 10.48 -6.50 10.12
CA SER A 220 10.98 -7.85 9.82
C SER A 220 12.15 -8.25 10.74
N SER A 221 12.32 -7.56 11.88
CA SER A 221 13.44 -7.74 12.81
C SER A 221 13.62 -9.20 13.23
N ALA A 222 12.54 -9.89 13.61
CA ALA A 222 12.62 -11.29 14.01
C ALA A 222 13.03 -12.24 12.88
N LEU A 223 12.60 -11.96 11.64
CA LEU A 223 13.00 -12.74 10.46
C LEU A 223 14.50 -12.59 10.20
N LEU A 224 15.02 -11.35 10.27
CA LEU A 224 16.45 -11.06 10.11
C LEU A 224 17.28 -11.76 11.20
N GLN A 225 16.85 -11.68 12.45
CA GLN A 225 17.50 -12.33 13.60
C GLN A 225 17.48 -13.85 13.48
N ALA A 226 16.34 -14.45 13.10
CA ALA A 226 16.23 -15.89 12.93
C ALA A 226 17.14 -16.40 11.81
N ASN A 227 17.21 -15.72 10.67
CA ASN A 227 18.10 -16.12 9.57
C ASN A 227 19.58 -15.97 9.92
N GLU A 228 19.94 -14.95 10.70
CA GLU A 228 21.29 -14.81 11.25
C GLU A 228 21.63 -16.00 12.15
N GLN A 229 20.73 -16.38 13.05
CA GLN A 229 20.94 -17.46 14.01
C GLN A 229 20.96 -18.85 13.37
N THR A 230 20.08 -19.13 12.40
CA THR A 230 19.89 -20.48 11.87
C THR A 230 20.64 -20.76 10.57
N LEU A 231 20.93 -19.71 9.80
CA LEU A 231 21.49 -19.80 8.43
C LEU A 231 22.75 -18.95 8.25
N GLY A 232 23.15 -18.18 9.27
CA GLY A 232 24.33 -17.32 9.24
C GLY A 232 24.21 -16.10 8.33
N GLN A 233 22.98 -15.69 7.99
CA GLN A 233 22.71 -14.60 7.05
C GLN A 233 21.65 -13.64 7.63
N LYS A 234 22.06 -12.44 8.08
CA LYS A 234 21.15 -11.40 8.60
C LYS A 234 20.46 -10.63 7.46
N VAL A 235 19.65 -11.32 6.66
CA VAL A 235 18.93 -10.77 5.49
C VAL A 235 17.57 -11.44 5.33
N VAL A 236 16.69 -10.81 4.54
CA VAL A 236 15.51 -11.49 4.01
C VAL A 236 15.96 -12.39 2.84
N PRO A 237 15.61 -13.69 2.81
CA PRO A 237 15.97 -14.54 1.70
C PRO A 237 15.15 -14.17 0.45
N ASP A 238 15.62 -14.65 -0.68
CA ASP A 238 14.90 -14.54 -1.93
C ASP A 238 13.85 -15.66 -2.03
N TYR A 239 12.57 -15.28 -1.96
CA TYR A 239 11.43 -16.20 -2.07
C TYR A 239 10.96 -16.28 -3.53
N HIS A 240 10.84 -17.50 -4.06
CA HIS A 240 10.44 -17.78 -5.43
C HIS A 240 9.02 -18.36 -5.46
N PHE A 241 8.00 -17.49 -5.46
CA PHE A 241 6.58 -17.92 -5.53
C PHE A 241 6.23 -18.54 -6.90
N ASP A 242 7.01 -18.23 -7.93
CA ASP A 242 6.94 -18.78 -9.29
C ASP A 242 7.43 -20.23 -9.36
N LYS A 243 8.17 -20.71 -8.36
CA LYS A 243 8.64 -22.10 -8.25
C LYS A 243 7.82 -22.94 -7.28
N ALA A 244 6.89 -22.34 -6.56
CA ALA A 244 6.08 -23.03 -5.56
C ALA A 244 4.79 -23.61 -6.17
N GLU A 245 4.55 -24.90 -5.95
CA GLU A 245 3.29 -25.57 -6.27
C GLU A 245 2.31 -25.56 -5.08
N LEU A 246 2.83 -25.51 -3.85
CA LEU A 246 2.06 -25.36 -2.61
C LEU A 246 2.67 -24.25 -1.74
N ILE A 247 1.91 -23.20 -1.50
CA ILE A 247 2.28 -22.05 -0.68
C ILE A 247 1.51 -22.13 0.65
N VAL A 248 2.22 -22.04 1.76
CA VAL A 248 1.64 -21.92 3.10
C VAL A 248 2.12 -20.62 3.73
N SER A 249 1.20 -19.74 4.08
CA SER A 249 1.54 -18.46 4.69
C SER A 249 0.90 -18.33 6.06
N PHE A 250 1.74 -18.04 7.06
CA PHE A 250 1.36 -17.77 8.45
C PHE A 250 1.35 -16.26 8.69
N GLY A 251 0.19 -15.63 8.49
CA GLY A 251 0.00 -14.19 8.70
C GLY A 251 0.88 -13.29 7.81
N ALA A 252 1.53 -13.82 6.77
CA ALA A 252 2.30 -13.00 5.82
C ALA A 252 1.37 -12.49 4.72
N ASP A 253 1.23 -11.18 4.60
CA ASP A 253 0.45 -10.53 3.54
C ASP A 253 1.33 -10.21 2.31
N PHE A 254 1.89 -11.25 1.68
CA PHE A 254 2.88 -11.12 0.59
C PHE A 254 2.32 -10.54 -0.71
N LEU A 255 1.01 -10.53 -0.91
CA LEU A 255 0.36 -9.83 -2.03
C LEU A 255 0.05 -8.36 -1.72
N GLY A 256 0.02 -7.99 -0.44
CA GLY A 256 -0.32 -6.64 0.02
C GLY A 256 0.91 -5.82 0.39
N THR A 257 1.49 -6.12 1.55
CA THR A 257 2.48 -5.23 2.21
C THR A 257 3.77 -5.92 2.64
N TRP A 258 3.82 -7.26 2.64
CA TRP A 258 4.96 -7.99 3.18
C TRP A 258 6.15 -8.00 2.20
N ILE A 259 7.20 -7.25 2.58
CA ILE A 259 8.55 -7.22 2.00
C ILE A 259 8.64 -6.71 0.54
N SER A 260 8.10 -7.43 -0.44
CA SER A 260 8.25 -7.15 -1.88
C SER A 260 6.97 -7.46 -2.67
N PRO A 261 5.83 -6.79 -2.40
CA PRO A 261 4.53 -7.20 -2.92
C PRO A 261 4.43 -7.13 -4.46
N VAL A 262 5.14 -6.21 -5.12
CA VAL A 262 5.13 -6.11 -6.59
C VAL A 262 5.79 -7.34 -7.24
N GLU A 263 6.91 -7.79 -6.69
CA GLU A 263 7.65 -8.98 -7.13
C GLU A 263 6.83 -10.25 -6.85
N TYR A 264 6.38 -10.42 -5.61
CA TYR A 264 5.66 -11.61 -5.18
C TYR A 264 4.29 -11.74 -5.85
N ALA A 265 3.57 -10.64 -6.06
CA ALA A 265 2.30 -10.67 -6.81
C ALA A 265 2.49 -11.15 -8.25
N ARG A 266 3.58 -10.72 -8.92
CA ARG A 266 3.88 -11.18 -10.27
C ARG A 266 4.20 -12.66 -10.30
N GLN A 267 5.10 -13.11 -9.42
CA GLN A 267 5.49 -14.52 -9.33
C GLN A 267 4.29 -15.42 -8.96
N TYR A 268 3.49 -15.02 -7.98
CA TYR A 268 2.25 -15.70 -7.60
C TYR A 268 1.29 -15.80 -8.78
N ALA A 269 0.99 -14.68 -9.45
CA ALA A 269 0.03 -14.66 -10.54
C ALA A 269 0.45 -15.54 -11.73
N GLN A 270 1.74 -15.74 -12.00
CA GLN A 270 2.20 -16.64 -13.07
C GLN A 270 1.66 -18.07 -12.91
N ASN A 271 1.65 -18.57 -11.66
CA ASN A 271 1.18 -19.92 -11.34
C ASN A 271 -0.31 -19.99 -10.98
N ARG A 272 -1.06 -18.89 -11.14
CA ARG A 272 -2.51 -18.83 -11.01
C ARG A 272 -3.25 -18.87 -12.35
N LYS A 273 -2.53 -18.67 -13.47
CA LYS A 273 -3.10 -18.70 -14.82
C LYS A 273 -3.27 -20.12 -15.32
N ILE A 274 -4.47 -20.43 -15.79
CA ILE A 274 -4.78 -21.70 -16.45
C ILE A 274 -4.52 -21.53 -17.95
N ASN A 275 -3.40 -22.08 -18.42
CA ASN A 275 -2.99 -21.99 -19.83
C ASN A 275 -3.48 -23.18 -20.67
N ASP A 276 -3.69 -24.33 -20.04
CA ASP A 276 -4.22 -25.55 -20.65
C ASP A 276 -5.46 -25.99 -19.87
N PRO A 277 -6.68 -25.78 -20.42
CA PRO A 277 -7.90 -26.16 -19.74
C PRO A 277 -8.19 -27.67 -19.73
N GLU A 278 -7.53 -28.48 -20.58
CA GLU A 278 -7.66 -29.95 -20.58
C GLU A 278 -6.81 -30.59 -19.47
N HIS A 279 -5.72 -29.93 -19.10
CA HIS A 279 -4.85 -30.34 -17.99
C HIS A 279 -4.60 -29.17 -17.02
N PRO A 280 -5.66 -28.68 -16.36
CA PRO A 280 -5.57 -27.46 -15.57
C PRO A 280 -4.60 -27.67 -14.40
N LYS A 281 -3.61 -26.79 -14.32
CA LYS A 281 -2.62 -26.74 -13.23
C LYS A 281 -2.60 -25.35 -12.65
N MET A 282 -2.51 -25.30 -11.32
CA MET A 282 -2.49 -24.06 -10.56
C MET A 282 -1.76 -24.32 -9.24
N SER A 283 -0.93 -23.36 -8.80
CA SER A 283 -0.36 -23.39 -7.46
C SER A 283 -1.48 -23.30 -6.42
N ARG A 284 -1.39 -24.11 -5.36
CA ARG A 284 -2.34 -24.04 -4.24
C ARG A 284 -1.78 -23.13 -3.15
N HIS A 285 -2.62 -22.26 -2.60
CA HIS A 285 -2.27 -21.36 -1.50
C HIS A 285 -3.17 -21.58 -0.29
N VAL A 286 -2.53 -21.86 0.84
CA VAL A 286 -3.16 -21.97 2.16
C VAL A 286 -2.70 -20.81 3.04
N GLN A 287 -3.65 -20.00 3.49
CA GLN A 287 -3.41 -18.87 4.38
C GLN A 287 -3.85 -19.22 5.80
N VAL A 288 -2.96 -19.12 6.77
CA VAL A 288 -3.24 -19.23 8.20
C VAL A 288 -3.18 -17.83 8.80
N GLU A 289 -4.30 -17.27 9.25
CA GLU A 289 -4.34 -15.87 9.70
C GLU A 289 -5.49 -15.52 10.64
N SER A 290 -5.39 -14.32 11.22
CA SER A 290 -6.26 -13.84 12.31
C SER A 290 -7.19 -12.68 11.94
N HIS A 291 -7.01 -12.12 10.73
CA HIS A 291 -7.89 -11.14 10.12
C HIS A 291 -7.96 -11.38 8.61
N MET A 292 -8.90 -10.75 7.93
CA MET A 292 -9.01 -10.81 6.47
C MET A 292 -7.96 -9.91 5.81
N SER A 293 -6.90 -10.50 5.26
CA SER A 293 -5.86 -9.79 4.50
C SER A 293 -6.11 -9.85 2.99
N LEU A 294 -5.36 -9.06 2.21
CA LEU A 294 -5.40 -9.14 0.74
C LEU A 294 -4.90 -10.50 0.26
N THR A 295 -3.84 -11.02 0.88
CA THR A 295 -3.32 -12.35 0.58
C THR A 295 -4.34 -13.43 0.91
N GLY A 296 -5.02 -13.30 2.05
CA GLY A 296 -6.12 -14.18 2.45
C GLY A 296 -7.27 -14.23 1.48
N SER A 297 -7.72 -13.08 0.97
CA SER A 297 -8.82 -13.02 0.02
C SER A 297 -8.51 -13.72 -1.31
N ASN A 298 -7.22 -13.93 -1.61
CA ASN A 298 -6.72 -14.62 -2.80
C ASN A 298 -6.31 -16.09 -2.55
N ALA A 299 -6.45 -16.58 -1.32
CA ALA A 299 -6.07 -17.95 -0.95
C ALA A 299 -7.15 -18.96 -1.35
N ASP A 300 -6.73 -20.18 -1.71
CA ASP A 300 -7.67 -21.28 -1.98
C ASP A 300 -8.29 -21.80 -0.68
N ASN A 301 -7.50 -21.81 0.39
CA ASN A 301 -7.96 -22.23 1.71
C ASN A 301 -7.47 -21.26 2.78
N ARG A 302 -8.38 -20.83 3.65
CA ARG A 302 -8.05 -20.05 4.84
C ARG A 302 -8.26 -20.87 6.11
N ILE A 303 -7.26 -20.88 6.99
CA ILE A 303 -7.31 -21.47 8.32
C ILE A 303 -7.35 -20.31 9.31
N LEU A 304 -8.47 -20.20 10.04
CA LEU A 304 -8.74 -19.08 10.93
C LEU A 304 -8.23 -19.41 12.33
N ILE A 305 -7.41 -18.51 12.89
CA ILE A 305 -6.83 -18.63 14.23
C ILE A 305 -6.85 -17.28 14.95
N LYS A 306 -6.83 -17.29 16.29
CA LYS A 306 -6.54 -16.07 17.05
C LYS A 306 -5.07 -15.64 16.86
N PRO A 307 -4.74 -14.34 16.95
CA PRO A 307 -3.37 -13.90 16.73
C PRO A 307 -2.38 -14.49 17.75
N SER A 308 -2.80 -14.75 18.99
CA SER A 308 -1.98 -15.45 19.98
C SER A 308 -1.72 -16.93 19.68
N GLU A 309 -2.53 -17.55 18.80
CA GLU A 309 -2.40 -18.96 18.40
C GLU A 309 -1.39 -19.17 17.26
N MET A 310 -0.87 -18.11 16.63
CA MET A 310 0.03 -18.19 15.47
C MET A 310 1.26 -19.08 15.72
N GLY A 311 1.97 -18.83 16.83
CA GLY A 311 3.13 -19.63 17.19
C GLY A 311 2.79 -21.10 17.45
N ALA A 312 1.64 -21.37 18.06
CA ALA A 312 1.16 -22.72 18.29
C ALA A 312 0.79 -23.45 16.98
N ALA A 313 0.21 -22.74 16.01
CA ALA A 313 -0.08 -23.28 14.68
C ALA A 313 1.18 -23.67 13.91
N ILE A 314 2.23 -22.82 13.96
CA ILE A 314 3.54 -23.10 13.37
C ILE A 314 4.19 -24.31 14.05
N ALA A 315 4.19 -24.35 15.38
CA ALA A 315 4.76 -25.48 16.15
C ALA A 315 4.02 -26.79 15.87
N LEU A 316 2.69 -26.76 15.70
CA LEU A 316 1.91 -27.92 15.31
C LEU A 316 2.29 -28.42 13.92
N LEU A 317 2.41 -27.54 12.92
CA LEU A 317 2.83 -27.93 11.58
C LEU A 317 4.23 -28.58 11.60
N TYR A 318 5.18 -27.98 12.31
CA TYR A 318 6.52 -28.56 12.48
C TYR A 318 6.47 -29.96 13.10
N ASN A 319 5.67 -30.16 14.14
CA ASN A 319 5.55 -31.48 14.79
C ASN A 319 4.94 -32.53 13.86
N GLU A 320 3.92 -32.18 13.06
CA GLU A 320 3.32 -33.12 12.11
C GLU A 320 4.27 -33.51 10.96
N LEU A 321 5.18 -32.62 10.54
CA LEU A 321 6.19 -32.92 9.52
C LEU A 321 7.40 -33.70 10.05
N SER A 322 7.86 -33.37 11.27
CA SER A 322 9.05 -33.98 11.89
C SER A 322 8.79 -35.32 12.57
N GLY A 323 7.53 -35.71 12.78
CA GLY A 323 7.16 -36.87 13.60
C GLY A 323 7.13 -36.57 15.11
N GLY A 324 7.07 -35.28 15.47
CA GLY A 324 7.05 -34.77 16.85
C GLY A 324 8.44 -34.46 17.39
N GLY A 325 8.52 -33.64 18.44
CA GLY A 325 9.79 -33.39 19.13
C GLY A 325 9.88 -32.06 19.88
N VAL A 326 8.93 -31.15 19.69
CA VAL A 326 8.90 -29.87 20.41
C VAL A 326 7.56 -29.64 21.10
N SER A 327 7.57 -28.82 22.16
CA SER A 327 6.35 -28.40 22.84
C SER A 327 5.49 -27.54 21.91
N ALA A 328 4.30 -28.03 21.55
CA ALA A 328 3.31 -27.25 20.82
C ALA A 328 2.07 -27.03 21.71
N PRO A 329 1.74 -25.77 22.05
CA PRO A 329 0.45 -25.45 22.68
C PRO A 329 -0.71 -25.87 21.78
N ALA A 330 -1.90 -26.06 22.38
CA ALA A 330 -3.10 -26.35 21.62
C ALA A 330 -3.55 -25.13 20.81
N VAL A 331 -4.06 -25.39 19.60
CA VAL A 331 -4.83 -24.43 18.79
C VAL A 331 -6.27 -24.92 18.71
N ASN A 332 -7.19 -24.05 18.29
CA ASN A 332 -8.59 -24.44 18.06
C ASN A 332 -8.71 -25.72 17.18
N GLU A 333 -9.71 -26.56 17.48
CA GLU A 333 -9.83 -27.91 16.91
C GLU A 333 -9.92 -27.93 15.37
N ARG A 334 -10.62 -26.95 14.79
CA ARG A 334 -10.78 -26.83 13.34
C ARG A 334 -9.45 -26.50 12.66
N ALA A 335 -8.68 -25.56 13.23
CA ALA A 335 -7.35 -25.25 12.74
C ALA A 335 -6.39 -26.43 12.92
N ALA A 336 -6.42 -27.11 14.07
CA ALA A 336 -5.59 -28.29 14.32
C ALA A 336 -5.84 -29.39 13.27
N ALA A 337 -7.10 -29.71 12.98
CA ALA A 337 -7.47 -30.69 11.96
C ALA A 337 -7.02 -30.26 10.55
N ALA A 338 -7.17 -28.98 10.21
CA ALA A 338 -6.74 -28.45 8.92
C ALA A 338 -5.22 -28.48 8.74
N ILE A 339 -4.46 -28.09 9.78
CA ILE A 339 -2.99 -28.10 9.78
C ILE A 339 -2.46 -29.54 9.65
N LYS A 340 -3.08 -30.50 10.33
CA LYS A 340 -2.71 -31.92 10.18
C LYS A 340 -2.89 -32.43 8.75
N LYS A 341 -4.00 -32.06 8.09
CA LYS A 341 -4.22 -32.39 6.68
C LYS A 341 -3.18 -31.70 5.79
N LEU A 342 -2.89 -30.43 6.06
CA LEU A 342 -1.89 -29.66 5.33
C LEU A 342 -0.49 -30.27 5.42
N ALA A 343 -0.08 -30.74 6.61
CA ALA A 343 1.19 -31.42 6.80
C ALA A 343 1.31 -32.69 5.94
N ALA A 344 0.23 -33.48 5.87
CA ALA A 344 0.16 -34.65 5.01
C ALA A 344 0.29 -34.28 3.52
N ASP A 345 -0.34 -33.19 3.09
CA ASP A 345 -0.23 -32.69 1.72
C ASP A 345 1.21 -32.24 1.41
N LEU A 346 1.83 -31.45 2.30
CA LEU A 346 3.17 -30.87 2.13
C LEU A 346 4.29 -31.90 1.89
N ASN A 347 4.17 -33.10 2.45
CA ASN A 347 5.11 -34.19 2.20
C ASN A 347 5.21 -34.58 0.71
N ASN A 348 4.20 -34.29 -0.09
CA ASN A 348 4.20 -34.55 -1.54
C ASN A 348 4.85 -33.43 -2.37
N TYR A 349 5.27 -32.33 -1.74
CA TYR A 349 5.78 -31.12 -2.40
C TYR A 349 7.20 -30.75 -1.97
N GLN A 350 8.03 -31.72 -1.56
CA GLN A 350 9.44 -31.47 -1.24
C GLN A 350 10.17 -30.80 -2.41
N GLY A 351 10.91 -29.73 -2.13
CA GLY A 351 11.57 -28.87 -3.12
C GLY A 351 10.64 -27.97 -3.92
N LYS A 352 9.31 -28.05 -3.72
CA LYS A 352 8.28 -27.29 -4.45
C LYS A 352 7.28 -26.59 -3.52
N ALA A 353 7.44 -26.75 -2.21
CA ALA A 353 6.67 -26.07 -1.20
C ALA A 353 7.38 -24.78 -0.78
N LEU A 354 6.59 -23.79 -0.37
CA LEU A 354 7.08 -22.54 0.20
C LEU A 354 6.26 -22.21 1.45
N VAL A 355 6.93 -22.17 2.61
CA VAL A 355 6.32 -21.76 3.87
C VAL A 355 6.86 -20.40 4.28
N VAL A 356 5.99 -19.40 4.45
CA VAL A 356 6.36 -18.03 4.84
C VAL A 356 5.60 -17.61 6.10
N SER A 357 6.17 -16.67 6.87
CA SER A 357 5.54 -16.14 8.07
C SER A 357 5.76 -14.64 8.20
N GLY A 358 4.67 -13.93 8.52
CA GLY A 358 4.66 -12.51 8.83
C GLY A 358 4.87 -12.23 10.32
N SER A 359 5.10 -13.25 11.15
CA SER A 359 5.30 -13.07 12.58
C SER A 359 6.60 -12.35 12.90
N ASN A 360 6.54 -11.35 13.79
CA ASN A 360 7.72 -10.68 14.32
C ASN A 360 8.16 -11.31 15.66
N ASN A 361 8.29 -12.64 15.71
CA ASN A 361 8.84 -13.40 16.84
C ASN A 361 9.94 -14.35 16.38
N VAL A 362 11.08 -14.34 17.08
CA VAL A 362 12.29 -15.08 16.67
C VAL A 362 12.06 -16.59 16.69
N GLY A 363 11.45 -17.12 17.76
CA GLY A 363 11.18 -18.56 17.88
C GLY A 363 10.27 -19.08 16.77
N GLU A 364 9.25 -18.32 16.40
CA GLU A 364 8.34 -18.65 15.31
C GLU A 364 9.04 -18.66 13.95
N GLN A 365 9.90 -17.68 13.67
CA GLN A 365 10.68 -17.64 12.44
C GLN A 365 11.73 -18.76 12.36
N ILE A 366 12.36 -19.14 13.48
CA ILE A 366 13.27 -20.31 13.54
C ILE A 366 12.51 -21.60 13.20
N LEU A 367 11.28 -21.78 13.71
CA LEU A 367 10.45 -22.94 13.37
C LEU A 367 10.09 -22.96 11.88
N VAL A 368 9.76 -21.80 11.29
CA VAL A 368 9.48 -21.68 9.85
C VAL A 368 10.72 -22.03 9.03
N ASN A 369 11.92 -21.62 9.46
CA ASN A 369 13.17 -22.02 8.84
C ASN A 369 13.38 -23.55 8.92
N ALA A 370 13.10 -24.16 10.07
CA ALA A 370 13.19 -25.60 10.25
C ALA A 370 12.19 -26.37 9.37
N ILE A 371 10.97 -25.86 9.21
CA ILE A 371 9.94 -26.43 8.32
C ILE A 371 10.43 -26.38 6.87
N ASN A 372 10.93 -25.24 6.40
CA ASN A 372 11.44 -25.11 5.03
C ASN A 372 12.68 -25.98 4.76
N ASP A 373 13.52 -26.21 5.77
CA ASP A 373 14.64 -27.16 5.68
C ASP A 373 14.13 -28.61 5.46
N GLN A 374 13.14 -29.04 6.26
CA GLN A 374 12.51 -30.37 6.12
C GLN A 374 11.83 -30.56 4.75
N LEU A 375 11.25 -29.48 4.22
CA LEU A 375 10.62 -29.46 2.90
C LEU A 375 11.62 -29.30 1.75
N GLN A 376 12.93 -29.19 2.03
CA GLN A 376 13.98 -29.00 1.03
C GLN A 376 13.77 -27.73 0.17
N SER A 377 13.22 -26.68 0.77
CA SER A 377 12.91 -25.42 0.09
C SER A 377 14.18 -24.58 -0.16
N TYR A 378 15.20 -24.68 0.69
CA TYR A 378 16.48 -23.98 0.51
C TYR A 378 17.25 -24.51 -0.70
N GLY A 379 17.63 -23.61 -1.61
CA GLY A 379 18.22 -23.94 -2.90
C GLY A 379 17.19 -24.20 -4.02
N SER A 380 15.90 -24.22 -3.70
CA SER A 380 14.81 -24.34 -4.67
C SER A 380 13.87 -23.11 -4.63
N THR A 381 12.86 -23.12 -3.76
CA THR A 381 11.88 -22.03 -3.60
C THR A 381 12.39 -20.90 -2.70
N ILE A 382 13.49 -21.12 -1.98
CA ILE A 382 14.15 -20.12 -1.13
C ILE A 382 15.65 -20.10 -1.45
N THR A 383 16.22 -18.93 -1.74
CA THR A 383 17.67 -18.79 -1.96
C THR A 383 18.25 -17.59 -1.23
N PHE A 384 19.56 -17.57 -1.01
CA PHE A 384 20.26 -16.44 -0.38
C PHE A 384 21.15 -15.66 -1.34
N THR A 385 21.34 -16.15 -2.58
CA THR A 385 22.19 -15.52 -3.59
C THR A 385 21.77 -14.09 -3.87
N HIS A 386 20.49 -13.87 -4.16
CA HIS A 386 19.89 -12.56 -4.41
C HIS A 386 18.95 -12.13 -3.27
N ALA A 387 19.40 -12.30 -2.03
CA ALA A 387 18.65 -11.91 -0.84
C ALA A 387 18.07 -10.48 -0.96
N SER A 388 16.84 -10.31 -0.47
CA SER A 388 16.16 -9.02 -0.46
C SER A 388 16.75 -8.11 0.61
N LEU A 389 17.06 -6.89 0.21
CA LEU A 389 17.57 -5.81 1.06
C LEU A 389 16.47 -4.79 1.40
N GLN A 390 15.23 -5.04 1.00
CA GLN A 390 14.08 -4.14 1.21
C GLN A 390 13.69 -3.98 2.68
N ARG A 391 14.15 -4.85 3.59
CA ARG A 391 14.00 -4.71 5.05
C ARG A 391 15.33 -5.02 5.73
N GLN A 392 15.85 -4.05 6.49
CA GLN A 392 17.13 -4.12 7.19
C GLN A 392 17.03 -3.63 8.65
N GLY A 393 15.86 -3.14 9.08
CA GLY A 393 15.66 -2.59 10.42
C GLY A 393 15.67 -3.65 11.54
N THR A 394 16.18 -3.27 12.71
CA THR A 394 16.15 -4.09 13.93
C THR A 394 15.50 -3.31 15.07
N ASP A 395 14.39 -3.82 15.62
CA ASP A 395 13.61 -3.11 16.65
C ASP A 395 14.43 -2.86 17.92
N ALA A 396 15.31 -3.79 18.28
CA ALA A 396 16.18 -3.63 19.44
C ALA A 396 17.11 -2.40 19.35
N GLU A 397 17.51 -1.97 18.15
CA GLU A 397 18.38 -0.80 17.97
C GLU A 397 17.68 0.49 18.36
N ILE A 398 16.41 0.67 17.97
CA ILE A 398 15.65 1.87 18.33
C ILE A 398 15.29 1.87 19.82
N GLN A 399 15.03 0.69 20.43
CA GLN A 399 14.82 0.59 21.87
C GLN A 399 16.09 0.95 22.66
N ASN A 400 17.26 0.50 22.20
CA ASN A 400 18.55 0.87 22.80
C ASN A 400 18.82 2.38 22.67
N LEU A 401 18.45 3.00 21.54
CA LEU A 401 18.59 4.44 21.36
C LEU A 401 17.75 5.24 22.38
N ILE A 402 16.51 4.81 22.66
CA ILE A 402 15.66 5.45 23.68
C ILE A 402 16.33 5.41 25.05
N GLN A 403 16.94 4.27 25.42
CA GLN A 403 17.68 4.14 26.67
C GLN A 403 18.92 5.04 26.70
N GLU A 404 19.67 5.09 25.59
CA GLU A 404 20.87 5.91 25.45
C GLU A 404 20.57 7.41 25.58
N MET A 405 19.54 7.90 24.88
CA MET A 405 19.09 9.29 24.98
C MET A 405 18.66 9.66 26.41
N ASN A 406 17.96 8.75 27.09
CA ASN A 406 17.57 8.94 28.49
C ASN A 406 18.77 9.03 29.44
N GLY A 407 19.84 8.29 29.16
CA GLY A 407 21.10 8.33 29.92
C GLY A 407 21.98 9.54 29.64
N GLY A 408 21.59 10.46 28.73
CA GLY A 408 22.46 11.54 28.26
C GLY A 408 23.61 11.04 27.38
N GLY A 409 23.42 9.86 26.76
CA GLY A 409 24.37 9.14 25.93
C GLY A 409 24.55 9.71 24.52
N VAL A 410 23.69 10.63 24.09
CA VAL A 410 23.60 11.10 22.69
C VAL A 410 23.74 12.62 22.64
N ASP A 411 24.66 13.09 21.80
CA ASP A 411 24.91 14.53 21.63
C ASP A 411 24.08 15.12 20.48
N ALA A 412 23.86 14.33 19.42
CA ALA A 412 23.04 14.72 18.28
C ALA A 412 22.27 13.54 17.65
N VAL A 413 21.06 13.82 17.17
CA VAL A 413 20.29 12.87 16.36
C VAL A 413 19.93 13.49 15.02
N LEU A 414 20.18 12.75 13.94
CA LEU A 414 19.84 13.08 12.56
C LEU A 414 18.75 12.11 12.09
N VAL A 415 17.57 12.61 11.73
CA VAL A 415 16.42 11.79 11.36
C VAL A 415 16.24 11.80 9.85
N TRP A 416 16.41 10.65 9.21
CA TRP A 416 16.36 10.46 7.76
C TRP A 416 15.20 9.53 7.37
N GLY A 417 14.08 10.12 6.97
CA GLY A 417 12.94 9.40 6.40
C GLY A 417 12.12 8.57 7.40
N ALA A 418 12.44 8.64 8.70
CA ALA A 418 11.74 7.94 9.78
C ALA A 418 10.87 8.90 10.61
N ASN A 419 9.81 8.38 11.26
CA ASN A 419 8.92 9.17 12.12
C ASN A 419 8.64 8.52 13.50
N PRO A 420 9.68 8.28 14.32
CA PRO A 420 9.60 7.52 15.57
C PRO A 420 8.71 8.15 16.65
N ALA A 421 8.44 9.45 16.57
CA ALA A 421 7.47 10.12 17.45
C ALA A 421 6.01 9.76 17.15
N PHE A 422 5.75 9.02 16.07
CA PHE A 422 4.43 8.54 15.67
C PHE A 422 4.39 7.01 15.54
N ASP A 423 5.35 6.42 14.84
CA ASP A 423 5.27 5.04 14.33
C ASP A 423 5.93 3.97 15.23
N LEU A 424 6.19 4.30 16.49
CA LEU A 424 6.68 3.37 17.52
C LEU A 424 5.59 3.00 18.54
N PRO A 425 5.60 1.76 19.07
CA PRO A 425 4.75 1.35 20.19
C PRO A 425 4.86 2.27 21.41
N ASN A 426 6.09 2.70 21.70
CA ASN A 426 6.45 3.56 22.80
C ASN A 426 6.89 4.96 22.31
N SER A 427 6.21 5.49 21.29
CA SER A 427 6.48 6.81 20.70
C SER A 427 6.52 7.96 21.72
N GLY A 428 5.70 7.91 22.77
CA GLY A 428 5.76 8.87 23.88
C GLY A 428 7.10 8.85 24.63
N ALA A 429 7.61 7.64 24.94
CA ALA A 429 8.92 7.48 25.59
C ALA A 429 10.06 7.91 24.66
N PHE A 430 9.94 7.66 23.36
CA PHE A 430 10.87 8.20 22.36
C PHE A 430 10.85 9.74 22.39
N ALA A 431 9.67 10.37 22.33
CA ALA A 431 9.55 11.82 22.31
C ALA A 431 10.18 12.48 23.55
N GLU A 432 9.92 11.94 24.75
CA GLU A 432 10.52 12.42 26.00
C GLU A 432 12.04 12.28 26.02
N ALA A 433 12.57 11.14 25.57
CA ALA A 433 14.00 10.89 25.51
C ALA A 433 14.68 11.77 24.44
N PHE A 434 14.05 11.91 23.28
CA PHE A 434 14.52 12.70 22.14
C PHE A 434 14.66 14.17 22.53
N GLN A 435 13.71 14.74 23.28
CA GLN A 435 13.78 16.14 23.74
C GLN A 435 14.99 16.47 24.62
N LYS A 436 15.65 15.47 25.22
CA LYS A 436 16.87 15.66 26.02
C LYS A 436 18.12 15.86 25.15
N VAL A 437 18.06 15.55 23.85
CA VAL A 437 19.18 15.68 22.93
C VAL A 437 19.35 17.14 22.48
N GLY A 438 20.57 17.66 22.61
CA GLY A 438 20.87 19.07 22.33
C GLY A 438 20.72 19.46 20.85
N MET A 439 21.17 18.60 19.93
CA MET A 439 21.04 18.84 18.48
C MET A 439 20.16 17.75 17.84
N ARG A 440 19.08 18.18 17.20
CA ARG A 440 18.11 17.29 16.53
C ARG A 440 17.80 17.84 15.15
N VAL A 441 18.13 17.10 14.09
CA VAL A 441 17.96 17.55 12.71
C VAL A 441 17.02 16.60 11.99
N SER A 442 15.95 17.14 11.39
CA SER A 442 15.09 16.38 10.49
C SER A 442 15.50 16.61 9.04
N PHE A 443 15.53 15.54 8.24
CA PHE A 443 15.66 15.62 6.78
C PHE A 443 14.32 15.50 6.05
N ALA A 444 13.19 15.48 6.77
CA ALA A 444 11.87 15.31 6.16
C ALA A 444 11.57 16.41 5.14
N GLY A 445 10.97 16.04 4.00
CA GLY A 445 10.53 16.97 2.97
C GLY A 445 9.19 17.65 3.31
N ILE A 446 8.40 17.05 4.19
CA ILE A 446 7.11 17.53 4.70
C ILE A 446 7.11 17.52 6.24
N PRO A 447 6.28 18.34 6.90
CA PRO A 447 6.13 18.28 8.35
C PRO A 447 5.65 16.90 8.83
N ASP A 448 6.29 16.38 9.87
CA ASP A 448 5.87 15.19 10.61
C ASP A 448 6.05 15.36 12.13
N GLU A 449 5.51 14.41 12.90
CA GLU A 449 5.51 14.43 14.37
C GLU A 449 6.93 14.50 14.94
N THR A 450 7.90 13.81 14.31
CA THR A 450 9.29 13.84 14.75
C THR A 450 9.97 15.17 14.39
N THR A 451 9.67 15.72 13.22
CA THR A 451 10.16 17.01 12.75
C THR A 451 9.70 18.14 13.65
N ALA A 452 8.48 18.08 14.18
CA ALA A 452 7.98 19.02 15.18
C ALA A 452 8.82 19.06 16.46
N LEU A 453 9.51 17.95 16.79
CA LEU A 453 10.41 17.82 17.93
C LEU A 453 11.87 18.13 17.59
N CYS A 454 12.24 18.34 16.33
CA CYS A 454 13.61 18.66 15.95
C CYS A 454 13.97 20.12 16.29
N THR A 455 15.27 20.42 16.31
CA THR A 455 15.78 21.80 16.45
C THR A 455 15.97 22.48 15.09
N HIS A 456 16.30 21.70 14.06
CA HIS A 456 16.55 22.17 12.70
C HIS A 456 15.91 21.23 11.70
N VAL A 457 15.55 21.77 10.54
CA VAL A 457 15.01 21.05 9.40
C VAL A 457 15.90 21.33 8.21
N ALA A 458 16.50 20.28 7.65
CA ALA A 458 17.31 20.29 6.45
C ALA A 458 16.58 19.48 5.37
N PRO A 459 15.55 20.03 4.73
CA PRO A 459 14.62 19.22 3.94
C PRO A 459 15.30 18.60 2.71
N ASN A 460 15.06 17.30 2.55
CA ASN A 460 15.51 16.53 1.40
C ASN A 460 14.72 16.86 0.13
N HIS A 461 15.31 16.54 -1.02
CA HIS A 461 14.61 16.50 -2.30
C HIS A 461 13.52 15.43 -2.32
N HIS A 462 12.53 15.61 -3.18
CA HIS A 462 11.73 14.48 -3.65
C HIS A 462 12.59 13.63 -4.62
N TYR A 463 12.37 12.31 -4.70
CA TYR A 463 13.27 11.45 -5.49
C TYR A 463 13.36 11.86 -6.98
N LEU A 464 12.27 12.42 -7.54
CA LEU A 464 12.21 12.97 -8.91
C LEU A 464 13.01 14.27 -9.11
N GLU A 465 13.59 14.84 -8.05
CA GLU A 465 14.43 16.04 -8.05
C GLU A 465 15.89 15.72 -7.65
N SER A 466 16.21 14.45 -7.38
CA SER A 466 17.52 14.03 -6.87
C SER A 466 18.18 12.96 -7.73
N TRP A 467 19.51 12.94 -7.68
CA TRP A 467 20.30 11.81 -8.16
C TRP A 467 20.46 10.77 -7.06
N GLY A 468 20.58 9.50 -7.42
CA GLY A 468 20.83 8.43 -6.45
C GLY A 468 20.89 7.05 -7.09
N ASP A 469 20.96 6.03 -6.26
CA ASP A 469 20.93 4.64 -6.64
C ASP A 469 20.20 3.78 -5.59
N ALA A 470 19.87 2.54 -5.94
CA ALA A 470 19.29 1.58 -5.01
C ALA A 470 19.77 0.17 -5.33
N GLU A 471 19.95 -0.65 -4.30
CA GLU A 471 20.16 -2.09 -4.38
C GLU A 471 19.03 -2.81 -3.62
N PRO A 472 17.86 -3.06 -4.23
CA PRO A 472 16.74 -3.77 -3.58
C PRO A 472 17.02 -5.25 -3.27
N LYS A 473 17.85 -5.91 -4.08
CA LYS A 473 18.28 -7.30 -3.93
C LYS A 473 19.76 -7.35 -4.22
N ARG A 474 20.49 -8.25 -3.54
CA ARG A 474 21.93 -8.40 -3.77
C ARG A 474 22.25 -8.57 -5.26
N GLY A 475 23.13 -7.72 -5.78
CA GLY A 475 23.54 -7.73 -7.19
C GLY A 475 22.53 -7.14 -8.17
N HIS A 476 21.43 -6.56 -7.70
CA HIS A 476 20.44 -5.89 -8.54
C HIS A 476 20.39 -4.42 -8.18
N TYR A 477 20.81 -3.56 -9.09
CA TYR A 477 20.94 -2.12 -8.90
C TYR A 477 20.00 -1.35 -9.82
N SER A 478 19.65 -0.14 -9.40
CA SER A 478 18.95 0.82 -10.24
C SER A 478 19.36 2.25 -9.92
N LEU A 479 19.22 3.15 -10.89
CA LEU A 479 19.55 4.56 -10.75
C LEU A 479 18.29 5.38 -10.47
N VAL A 480 18.42 6.41 -9.63
CA VAL A 480 17.43 7.46 -9.42
C VAL A 480 17.87 8.65 -10.27
N GLN A 481 17.09 8.94 -11.32
CA GLN A 481 17.30 10.11 -12.16
C GLN A 481 16.31 11.21 -11.78
N PRO A 482 16.77 12.46 -11.60
CA PRO A 482 15.89 13.59 -11.51
C PRO A 482 15.26 13.85 -12.88
N THR A 483 13.98 14.20 -12.87
CA THR A 483 13.21 14.51 -14.08
C THR A 483 12.71 15.96 -14.10
N ILE A 484 13.00 16.68 -13.02
CA ILE A 484 12.78 18.11 -12.87
C ILE A 484 13.84 18.68 -11.93
N SER A 485 14.22 19.93 -12.12
CA SER A 485 15.04 20.64 -11.14
C SER A 485 14.27 20.79 -9.80
N PRO A 486 14.97 20.83 -8.65
CA PRO A 486 14.32 21.03 -7.36
C PRO A 486 13.34 22.22 -7.37
N LEU A 487 12.08 21.95 -7.00
CA LEU A 487 11.04 23.00 -6.97
C LEU A 487 11.26 24.01 -5.84
N PHE A 488 11.98 23.59 -4.80
CA PHE A 488 12.28 24.35 -3.60
C PHE A 488 13.78 24.34 -3.31
N ASN A 489 14.23 25.20 -2.39
CA ASN A 489 15.63 25.28 -1.97
C ASN A 489 16.01 24.15 -0.99
N THR A 490 15.79 22.90 -1.40
CA THR A 490 16.10 21.68 -0.65
C THR A 490 17.52 21.19 -0.98
N ARG A 491 18.05 20.21 -0.24
CA ARG A 491 19.37 19.62 -0.50
C ARG A 491 19.37 18.14 -0.13
N GLN A 492 20.04 17.31 -0.92
CA GLN A 492 20.19 15.87 -0.63
C GLN A 492 20.81 15.64 0.75
N VAL A 493 20.34 14.59 1.44
CA VAL A 493 20.84 14.22 2.77
C VAL A 493 22.31 13.83 2.68
N GLU A 494 22.66 13.04 1.66
CA GLU A 494 24.00 12.57 1.38
C GLU A 494 24.97 13.74 1.21
N GLU A 495 24.57 14.75 0.42
CA GLU A 495 25.36 15.96 0.24
C GLU A 495 25.53 16.72 1.56
N SER A 496 24.48 16.81 2.38
CA SER A 496 24.56 17.45 3.70
C SER A 496 25.56 16.74 4.61
N LEU A 497 25.52 15.40 4.66
CA LEU A 497 26.46 14.59 5.44
C LEU A 497 27.90 14.79 4.95
N LEU A 498 28.14 14.73 3.63
CA LEU A 498 29.47 14.92 3.04
C LEU A 498 30.02 16.33 3.30
N ARG A 499 29.18 17.37 3.23
CA ARG A 499 29.55 18.76 3.57
C ARG A 499 29.90 18.92 5.06
N TRP A 500 29.14 18.28 5.95
CA TRP A 500 29.42 18.32 7.39
C TRP A 500 30.61 17.45 7.79
N ALA A 501 30.97 16.47 6.97
CA ALA A 501 32.17 15.65 7.12
C ALA A 501 33.45 16.32 6.61
N ASP A 502 33.34 17.41 5.85
CA ASP A 502 34.43 17.99 5.05
C ASP A 502 35.03 16.95 4.09
N SER A 503 34.18 16.16 3.42
CA SER A 503 34.65 15.12 2.49
C SER A 503 35.45 15.72 1.33
N ALA A 504 36.64 15.18 1.09
CA ALA A 504 37.47 15.53 -0.05
C ALA A 504 36.93 14.98 -1.38
N ASN A 505 36.00 14.00 -1.32
CA ASN A 505 35.39 13.38 -2.49
C ASN A 505 34.18 14.16 -3.01
N LEU A 506 33.72 15.19 -2.28
CA LEU A 506 32.63 16.05 -2.69
C LEU A 506 33.18 17.32 -3.36
N ASN A 507 33.04 17.42 -4.68
CA ASN A 507 33.45 18.62 -5.41
C ASN A 507 32.40 19.74 -5.29
N LEU A 508 32.66 20.70 -4.39
CA LEU A 508 31.77 21.83 -4.14
C LEU A 508 31.77 22.89 -5.24
N ASP A 509 32.75 22.87 -6.15
CA ASP A 509 32.81 23.78 -7.31
C ASP A 509 31.97 23.27 -8.48
N SER A 510 31.44 22.04 -8.41
CA SER A 510 30.50 21.49 -9.38
C SER A 510 29.09 22.04 -9.17
N ASP A 511 28.35 22.25 -10.26
CA ASP A 511 26.93 22.60 -10.21
C ASP A 511 26.06 21.46 -9.62
N GLN A 512 26.52 20.20 -9.70
CA GLN A 512 25.86 19.03 -9.13
C GLN A 512 26.86 18.16 -8.36
N PRO A 513 27.26 18.56 -7.13
CA PRO A 513 28.29 17.87 -6.35
C PRO A 513 28.00 16.40 -6.09
N TYR A 514 26.74 16.07 -5.72
CA TYR A 514 26.37 14.69 -5.41
C TYR A 514 26.27 13.80 -6.65
N PHE A 515 25.87 14.34 -7.80
CA PHE A 515 25.87 13.59 -9.07
C PHE A 515 27.27 13.10 -9.43
N GLU A 516 28.27 13.99 -9.36
CA GLU A 516 29.67 13.62 -9.63
C GLU A 516 30.18 12.58 -8.62
N TYR A 517 29.79 12.71 -7.34
CA TYR A 517 30.14 11.72 -6.31
C TYR A 517 29.52 10.34 -6.59
N LEU A 518 28.23 10.30 -6.99
CA LEU A 518 27.53 9.09 -7.41
C LEU A 518 28.21 8.44 -8.63
N ARG A 519 28.47 9.24 -9.66
CA ARG A 519 29.12 8.81 -10.90
C ARG A 519 30.51 8.24 -10.64
N ALA A 520 31.33 8.93 -9.85
CA ALA A 520 32.64 8.45 -9.43
C ALA A 520 32.57 7.16 -8.59
N ASN A 521 31.53 7.01 -7.76
CA ASN A 521 31.31 5.76 -7.02
C ASN A 521 31.00 4.60 -7.98
N TRP A 522 30.10 4.80 -8.94
CA TRP A 522 29.75 3.79 -9.94
C TRP A 522 30.93 3.41 -10.85
N GLU A 523 31.77 4.37 -11.21
CA GLU A 523 33.01 4.11 -11.95
C GLU A 523 33.96 3.21 -11.14
N ALA A 524 34.07 3.44 -9.83
CA ALA A 524 34.95 2.68 -8.97
C ALA A 524 34.39 1.29 -8.60
N THR A 525 33.07 1.13 -8.47
CA THR A 525 32.46 -0.08 -7.91
C THR A 525 31.67 -0.93 -8.90
N MET A 526 30.91 -0.32 -9.80
CA MET A 526 29.99 -1.03 -10.69
C MET A 526 30.61 -1.32 -12.06
N PHE A 527 31.32 -0.35 -12.63
CA PHE A 527 31.97 -0.51 -13.93
C PHE A 527 32.97 -1.69 -13.99
N PRO A 528 33.76 -2.01 -12.94
CA PRO A 528 34.63 -3.18 -12.94
C PRO A 528 33.91 -4.53 -12.84
N GLN A 529 32.60 -4.55 -12.53
CA GLN A 529 31.80 -5.77 -12.38
C GLN A 529 31.18 -6.24 -13.70
N GLN A 530 31.35 -5.49 -14.79
CA GLN A 530 30.81 -5.82 -16.10
C GLN A 530 31.91 -5.90 -17.17
N SER A 531 31.61 -6.58 -18.28
CA SER A 531 32.51 -6.73 -19.43
C SER A 531 31.87 -6.36 -20.77
N GLU A 532 30.66 -5.80 -20.76
CA GLU A 532 29.88 -5.44 -21.96
C GLU A 532 30.37 -4.12 -22.57
N TYR A 533 30.70 -3.15 -21.72
CA TYR A 533 31.09 -1.80 -22.09
C TYR A 533 32.58 -1.56 -21.86
N ALA A 534 33.27 -1.08 -22.90
CA ALA A 534 34.71 -0.83 -22.87
C ALA A 534 35.11 0.48 -22.15
N THR A 535 34.19 1.45 -22.04
CA THR A 535 34.44 2.72 -21.36
C THR A 535 33.35 3.00 -20.32
N PHE A 536 33.73 3.70 -19.25
CA PHE A 536 32.78 4.09 -18.21
C PHE A 536 31.67 4.98 -18.75
N GLN A 537 31.98 5.88 -19.69
CA GLN A 537 30.97 6.78 -20.26
C GLN A 537 29.85 6.01 -20.96
N THR A 538 30.19 5.03 -21.81
CA THR A 538 29.18 4.22 -22.50
C THR A 538 28.40 3.35 -21.50
N PHE A 539 29.06 2.77 -20.51
CA PHE A 539 28.38 2.05 -19.43
C PHE A 539 27.38 2.93 -18.68
N TRP A 540 27.81 4.13 -18.29
CA TRP A 540 27.00 5.10 -17.55
C TRP A 540 25.77 5.54 -18.35
N ASP A 541 25.96 5.92 -19.61
CA ASP A 541 24.87 6.39 -20.49
C ASP A 541 23.85 5.27 -20.76
N SER A 542 24.31 4.04 -21.03
CA SER A 542 23.42 2.89 -21.18
C SER A 542 22.67 2.55 -19.88
N THR A 543 23.36 2.57 -18.75
CA THR A 543 22.75 2.26 -17.45
C THR A 543 21.74 3.33 -17.04
N LEU A 544 21.99 4.61 -17.35
CA LEU A 544 21.02 5.67 -17.19
C LEU A 544 19.82 5.47 -18.12
N HIS A 545 20.04 5.14 -19.39
CA HIS A 545 18.95 4.88 -20.32
C HIS A 545 18.04 3.74 -19.83
N ASP A 546 18.63 2.61 -19.44
CA ASP A 546 17.90 1.42 -19.02
C ASP A 546 17.37 1.55 -17.57
N GLY A 547 18.03 2.39 -16.76
CA GLY A 547 17.72 2.67 -15.35
C GLY A 547 18.08 1.57 -14.37
N VAL A 548 18.54 0.41 -14.84
CA VAL A 548 18.84 -0.78 -14.03
C VAL A 548 20.15 -1.41 -14.45
N PHE A 549 20.80 -2.09 -13.51
CA PHE A 549 22.02 -2.84 -13.73
C PHE A 549 22.04 -4.07 -12.84
N ALA A 550 22.28 -5.25 -13.40
CA ALA A 550 22.34 -6.50 -12.64
C ALA A 550 23.71 -7.14 -12.78
N VAL A 551 24.20 -7.72 -11.68
CA VAL A 551 25.47 -8.41 -11.60
C VAL A 551 25.23 -9.82 -11.08
N GLU A 552 25.75 -10.79 -11.84
CA GLU A 552 25.77 -12.19 -11.43
C GLU A 552 26.45 -12.37 -10.06
N GLN A 553 25.80 -13.12 -9.18
CA GLN A 553 26.31 -13.38 -7.83
C GLN A 553 26.73 -14.83 -7.70
N ALA A 554 27.83 -15.08 -6.99
CA ALA A 554 28.20 -16.43 -6.62
C ALA A 554 27.11 -17.06 -5.74
N THR A 555 26.73 -18.30 -6.04
CA THR A 555 25.68 -19.00 -5.30
C THR A 555 26.04 -19.12 -3.82
N ILE A 556 25.16 -18.62 -2.96
CA ILE A 556 25.31 -18.76 -1.52
C ILE A 556 24.54 -19.98 -1.05
N GLN A 557 25.29 -20.99 -0.62
CA GLN A 557 24.74 -22.17 0.03
C GLN A 557 24.59 -21.90 1.52
N VAL A 558 23.44 -22.30 2.07
CA VAL A 558 23.14 -22.23 3.49
C VAL A 558 22.83 -23.62 4.01
N ALA A 559 23.14 -23.86 5.28
CA ALA A 559 22.78 -25.08 5.98
C ALA A 559 22.05 -24.67 7.26
N PHE A 560 20.86 -25.22 7.48
CA PHE A 560 20.10 -24.94 8.68
C PHE A 560 20.79 -25.56 9.90
N SER A 561 20.96 -24.76 10.96
CA SER A 561 21.44 -25.24 12.25
C SER A 561 20.87 -24.40 13.39
N ALA A 562 20.00 -25.00 14.21
CA ALA A 562 19.47 -24.36 15.41
C ALA A 562 18.96 -25.38 16.43
N ASP A 563 18.86 -24.94 17.69
CA ASP A 563 18.11 -25.66 18.72
C ASP A 563 16.61 -25.35 18.56
N VAL A 564 15.93 -26.21 17.80
CA VAL A 564 14.50 -26.05 17.49
C VAL A 564 13.62 -26.19 18.73
N ALA A 565 14.04 -26.96 19.74
CA ALA A 565 13.30 -27.13 20.98
C ALA A 565 13.36 -25.86 21.85
N ALA A 566 14.53 -25.21 21.91
CA ALA A 566 14.67 -23.91 22.55
C ALA A 566 13.83 -22.83 21.84
N ALA A 567 13.83 -22.81 20.51
CA ALA A 567 13.01 -21.89 19.72
C ALA A 567 11.50 -22.08 19.97
N ALA A 568 11.03 -23.33 20.06
CA ALA A 568 9.65 -23.63 20.42
C ALA A 568 9.25 -23.12 21.82
N GLY A 569 10.22 -22.92 22.72
CA GLY A 569 9.99 -22.29 24.03
C GLY A 569 9.77 -20.78 23.98
N GLN A 570 10.14 -20.12 22.88
CA GLN A 570 10.11 -18.66 22.68
C GLN A 570 8.92 -18.17 21.85
N ILE A 571 8.13 -19.09 21.28
CA ILE A 571 6.94 -18.74 20.50
C ILE A 571 5.90 -18.02 21.36
N ASN A 572 5.04 -17.23 20.73
CA ASN A 572 3.86 -16.72 21.41
C ASN A 572 2.95 -17.88 21.82
N LYS A 573 2.39 -17.75 23.03
CA LYS A 573 1.47 -18.75 23.59
C LYS A 573 0.03 -18.27 23.41
N PRO A 574 -0.91 -19.19 23.11
CA PRO A 574 -2.33 -18.88 23.07
C PRO A 574 -2.79 -18.20 24.36
N SER A 575 -3.60 -17.14 24.22
CA SER A 575 -4.29 -16.50 25.34
C SER A 575 -5.61 -17.20 25.64
N ASN A 576 -6.06 -17.11 26.90
CA ASN A 576 -7.41 -17.51 27.29
C ASN A 576 -8.44 -16.39 27.08
N SER A 577 -8.03 -15.25 26.53
CA SER A 577 -8.91 -14.11 26.29
C SER A 577 -10.02 -14.45 25.30
N GLU A 578 -11.23 -13.97 25.58
CA GLU A 578 -12.37 -14.15 24.68
C GLU A 578 -12.15 -13.42 23.35
N LEU A 579 -11.61 -12.20 23.40
CA LEU A 579 -11.45 -11.29 22.27
C LEU A 579 -10.00 -10.83 22.13
N GLU A 580 -9.45 -10.93 20.92
CA GLU A 580 -8.11 -10.44 20.58
C GLU A 580 -8.17 -9.50 19.38
N ILE A 581 -7.19 -8.62 19.22
CA ILE A 581 -7.10 -7.69 18.08
C ILE A 581 -5.76 -7.82 17.38
N SER A 582 -5.78 -7.79 16.06
CA SER A 582 -4.58 -7.72 15.21
C SER A 582 -4.45 -6.35 14.56
N PHE A 583 -3.20 -5.90 14.41
CA PHE A 583 -2.86 -4.64 13.77
C PHE A 583 -2.10 -4.91 12.50
N PHE A 584 -2.41 -4.20 11.42
CA PHE A 584 -1.88 -4.49 10.09
C PHE A 584 -1.55 -3.23 9.30
N GLU A 585 -0.66 -3.37 8.33
CA GLU A 585 -0.30 -2.32 7.38
C GLU A 585 -1.30 -2.28 6.21
N THR A 586 -1.64 -1.09 5.72
CA THR A 586 -2.55 -0.96 4.57
C THR A 586 -1.80 -0.82 3.25
N VAL A 587 -2.35 -1.37 2.17
CA VAL A 587 -1.72 -1.33 0.83
C VAL A 587 -1.53 0.10 0.32
N ASN A 588 -2.46 1.01 0.64
CA ASN A 588 -2.43 2.40 0.23
C ASN A 588 -1.46 3.25 1.08
N LEU A 589 -1.64 3.34 2.41
CA LEU A 589 -0.90 4.30 3.23
C LEU A 589 0.36 3.75 3.90
N GLY A 590 0.55 2.44 3.84
CA GLY A 590 1.59 1.78 4.59
C GLY A 590 1.41 1.94 6.09
N ALA A 591 2.50 2.26 6.77
CA ALA A 591 2.52 2.57 8.20
C ALA A 591 2.34 4.08 8.47
N GLY A 592 1.82 4.85 7.50
CA GLY A 592 1.53 6.28 7.61
C GLY A 592 2.52 7.20 6.90
N GLN A 593 3.52 6.64 6.22
CA GLN A 593 4.49 7.40 5.43
C GLN A 593 3.84 8.16 4.28
N TYR A 594 2.72 7.65 3.76
CA TYR A 594 2.01 8.20 2.61
C TYR A 594 0.71 8.92 2.97
N ALA A 595 0.44 9.15 4.26
CA ALA A 595 -0.83 9.68 4.75
C ALA A 595 -1.22 11.05 4.18
N ASN A 596 -0.26 11.83 3.64
CA ASN A 596 -0.57 13.11 3.00
C ASN A 596 -0.96 13.02 1.51
N ASN A 597 -0.92 11.83 0.92
CA ASN A 597 -1.22 11.68 -0.50
C ASN A 597 -2.73 11.43 -0.70
N PRO A 598 -3.48 12.39 -1.25
CA PRO A 598 -4.93 12.27 -1.32
C PRO A 598 -5.40 11.18 -2.31
N TRP A 599 -4.62 10.83 -3.34
CA TRP A 599 -4.95 9.68 -4.20
C TRP A 599 -4.94 8.36 -3.42
N LEU A 600 -4.05 8.24 -2.43
CA LEU A 600 -3.98 7.04 -1.57
C LEU A 600 -5.02 7.09 -0.45
N MET A 601 -5.40 8.28 0.03
CA MET A 601 -6.49 8.45 1.00
C MET A 601 -7.86 8.09 0.42
N GLU A 602 -8.08 8.40 -0.86
CA GLU A 602 -9.31 8.07 -1.60
C GLU A 602 -9.25 6.67 -2.26
N MET A 603 -8.06 6.07 -2.39
CA MET A 603 -7.94 4.67 -2.78
C MET A 603 -8.64 3.81 -1.72
N PRO A 604 -9.70 3.06 -2.06
CA PRO A 604 -10.41 2.23 -1.11
C PRO A 604 -9.54 1.05 -0.69
N ASP A 605 -9.59 0.72 0.59
CA ASP A 605 -8.99 -0.51 1.11
C ASP A 605 -9.47 -1.71 0.29
N PRO A 606 -8.58 -2.62 -0.13
CA PRO A 606 -8.96 -3.70 -1.03
C PRO A 606 -9.89 -4.73 -0.40
N VAL A 607 -9.95 -4.79 0.94
CA VAL A 607 -10.78 -5.73 1.70
C VAL A 607 -12.02 -5.03 2.25
N ALA A 608 -11.84 -3.94 3.00
CA ALA A 608 -12.94 -3.22 3.67
C ALA A 608 -13.70 -2.27 2.75
N ARG A 609 -13.11 -1.86 1.61
CA ARG A 609 -13.69 -0.91 0.65
C ARG A 609 -13.99 0.48 1.23
N THR A 610 -13.37 0.82 2.34
CA THR A 610 -13.48 2.13 3.00
C THR A 610 -12.34 3.05 2.58
N VAL A 611 -12.55 4.35 2.73
CA VAL A 611 -11.58 5.42 2.42
C VAL A 611 -11.48 6.41 3.57
N TRP A 612 -10.47 7.29 3.54
CA TRP A 612 -10.31 8.42 4.47
C TRP A 612 -10.30 8.07 5.98
N GLY A 613 -9.81 6.89 6.34
CA GLY A 613 -9.65 6.47 7.73
C GLY A 613 -9.30 5.00 7.87
N ASN A 614 -8.95 4.59 9.10
CA ASN A 614 -8.95 3.20 9.53
C ASN A 614 -10.22 2.91 10.33
N TYR A 615 -10.64 1.65 10.30
CA TYR A 615 -11.90 1.20 10.89
C TYR A 615 -11.66 -0.12 11.63
N LEU A 616 -12.34 -0.29 12.76
CA LEU A 616 -12.31 -1.51 13.55
C LEU A 616 -13.12 -2.59 12.83
N ALA A 617 -12.42 -3.51 12.18
CA ALA A 617 -13.02 -4.66 11.51
C ALA A 617 -13.64 -5.58 12.57
N ILE A 618 -14.97 -5.66 12.55
CA ILE A 618 -15.75 -6.52 13.45
C ILE A 618 -16.24 -7.77 12.69
N PRO A 619 -16.27 -8.96 13.35
CA PRO A 619 -16.73 -10.18 12.71
C PRO A 619 -18.23 -10.15 12.41
N VAL A 620 -18.57 -10.80 11.31
CA VAL A 620 -19.94 -11.01 10.84
C VAL A 620 -20.17 -12.52 10.76
N SER A 621 -21.13 -13.02 11.52
CA SER A 621 -21.62 -14.39 11.45
C SER A 621 -22.91 -14.47 10.66
N TRP A 622 -23.25 -15.68 10.20
CA TRP A 622 -24.47 -15.95 9.45
C TRP A 622 -25.25 -17.07 10.13
N ASP A 623 -26.57 -16.90 10.26
CA ASP A 623 -27.46 -17.82 10.94
C ASP A 623 -27.87 -19.05 10.11
N GLY A 624 -27.38 -19.17 8.87
CA GLY A 624 -27.76 -20.24 7.93
C GLY A 624 -29.07 -19.96 7.17
N SER A 625 -29.71 -18.83 7.43
CA SER A 625 -30.97 -18.43 6.82
C SER A 625 -30.86 -17.02 6.22
N ARG A 626 -31.60 -16.04 6.72
CA ARG A 626 -31.74 -14.68 6.15
C ARG A 626 -30.97 -13.60 6.91
N HIS A 627 -30.29 -13.89 8.03
CA HIS A 627 -29.71 -12.84 8.85
C HIS A 627 -28.19 -12.98 9.01
N PHE A 628 -27.51 -11.87 8.74
CA PHE A 628 -26.12 -11.65 9.15
C PHE A 628 -26.10 -10.95 10.49
N GLN A 629 -25.36 -11.49 11.45
CA GLN A 629 -25.19 -10.92 12.77
C GLN A 629 -23.76 -10.38 12.91
N ALA A 630 -23.66 -9.06 13.09
CA ALA A 630 -22.40 -8.43 13.42
C ALA A 630 -22.10 -8.54 14.92
N PHE A 631 -20.82 -8.51 15.28
CA PHE A 631 -20.38 -8.42 16.67
C PHE A 631 -21.16 -7.37 17.46
N LYS A 632 -21.75 -7.77 18.60
CA LYS A 632 -22.59 -6.92 19.46
C LYS A 632 -23.75 -6.20 18.73
N ASN A 633 -24.21 -6.72 17.59
CA ASN A 633 -25.18 -6.07 16.71
C ASN A 633 -24.79 -4.65 16.27
N LEU A 634 -23.48 -4.35 16.23
CA LEU A 634 -22.97 -3.05 15.78
C LEU A 634 -23.13 -2.88 14.26
N ASN A 635 -23.10 -1.63 13.81
CA ASN A 635 -22.99 -1.25 12.40
C ASN A 635 -24.15 -1.69 11.48
N GLN A 636 -25.37 -1.67 12.00
CA GLN A 636 -26.56 -2.03 11.22
C GLN A 636 -26.91 -1.02 10.12
N ARG A 637 -26.35 0.20 10.17
CA ARG A 637 -26.72 1.31 9.28
C ARG A 637 -25.62 1.71 8.29
N GLU A 638 -24.59 0.90 8.11
CA GLU A 638 -23.48 1.19 7.17
C GLU A 638 -23.98 1.53 5.78
N ALA A 639 -24.99 0.83 5.26
CA ALA A 639 -25.57 1.07 3.93
C ALA A 639 -26.21 2.47 3.75
N TYR A 640 -26.39 3.22 4.84
CA TYR A 640 -26.88 4.60 4.84
C TYR A 640 -25.76 5.64 5.00
N GLY A 641 -24.48 5.24 4.92
CA GLY A 641 -23.34 6.13 5.15
C GLY A 641 -23.11 6.45 6.64
N GLU A 642 -23.68 5.64 7.55
CA GLU A 642 -23.52 5.80 9.01
C GLU A 642 -22.81 4.57 9.60
N ALA A 643 -21.76 4.78 10.39
CA ALA A 643 -21.11 3.71 11.14
C ALA A 643 -21.12 3.99 12.65
N ASP A 644 -21.21 2.93 13.46
CA ASP A 644 -21.17 3.04 14.91
C ASP A 644 -19.75 3.30 15.41
N LEU A 645 -19.67 4.14 16.44
CA LEU A 645 -18.44 4.37 17.20
C LEU A 645 -18.49 3.55 18.49
N VAL A 646 -17.37 2.90 18.80
CA VAL A 646 -17.14 2.19 20.06
C VAL A 646 -15.90 2.73 20.76
N GLU A 647 -15.86 2.60 22.08
CA GLU A 647 -14.64 2.79 22.87
C GLU A 647 -13.92 1.44 22.97
N VAL A 648 -12.68 1.40 22.52
CA VAL A 648 -11.79 0.25 22.66
C VAL A 648 -10.72 0.59 23.69
N GLU A 649 -10.49 -0.32 24.62
CA GLU A 649 -9.48 -0.22 25.66
C GLU A 649 -8.50 -1.38 25.57
N ILE A 650 -7.22 -1.04 25.49
CA ILE A 650 -6.09 -1.99 25.48
C ILE A 650 -5.00 -1.40 26.37
N ALA A 651 -4.50 -2.18 27.33
CA ALA A 651 -3.46 -1.76 28.28
C ALA A 651 -3.78 -0.43 29.00
N GLY A 652 -5.06 -0.17 29.29
CA GLY A 652 -5.54 1.06 29.94
C GLY A 652 -5.64 2.29 29.03
N LEU A 653 -5.28 2.18 27.76
CA LEU A 653 -5.42 3.24 26.76
C LEU A 653 -6.75 3.11 26.02
N LYS A 654 -7.58 4.14 26.13
CA LYS A 654 -8.92 4.21 25.52
C LYS A 654 -8.94 5.07 24.28
N HIS A 655 -9.46 4.54 23.18
CA HIS A 655 -9.72 5.30 21.96
C HIS A 655 -11.11 5.02 21.40
N LYS A 656 -11.74 6.07 20.86
CA LYS A 656 -12.97 5.93 20.08
C LYS A 656 -12.60 5.57 18.65
N VAL A 657 -13.15 4.47 18.16
CA VAL A 657 -12.89 3.97 16.81
C VAL A 657 -14.21 3.66 16.12
N THR A 658 -14.25 3.92 14.82
CA THR A 658 -15.40 3.58 13.98
C THR A 658 -15.32 2.11 13.60
N CYS A 659 -16.42 1.39 13.72
CA CYS A 659 -16.48 -0.01 13.30
C CYS A 659 -16.64 -0.14 11.78
N VAL A 660 -16.28 -1.29 11.23
CA VAL A 660 -16.71 -1.77 9.90
C VAL A 660 -17.01 -3.27 9.97
N ARG A 661 -18.14 -3.70 9.40
CA ARG A 661 -18.49 -5.12 9.28
C ARG A 661 -17.57 -5.79 8.28
N GLN A 662 -16.74 -6.70 8.76
CA GLN A 662 -15.77 -7.39 7.92
C GLN A 662 -16.16 -8.86 7.75
N PHE A 663 -16.64 -9.19 6.55
CA PHE A 663 -16.84 -10.58 6.16
C PHE A 663 -15.49 -11.30 6.09
N GLY A 664 -15.43 -12.51 6.64
CA GLY A 664 -14.19 -13.30 6.73
C GLY A 664 -13.29 -12.98 7.93
N GLN A 665 -13.66 -11.99 8.77
CA GLN A 665 -13.03 -11.76 10.07
C GLN A 665 -13.46 -12.88 11.06
N PRO A 666 -12.51 -13.61 11.68
CA PRO A 666 -12.84 -14.69 12.61
C PRO A 666 -13.62 -14.22 13.84
N GLU A 667 -14.51 -15.08 14.36
CA GLU A 667 -15.12 -14.83 15.67
C GLU A 667 -14.08 -14.82 16.79
N GLY A 668 -14.25 -13.94 17.77
CA GLY A 668 -13.28 -13.72 18.84
C GLY A 668 -12.03 -12.95 18.40
N THR A 669 -11.98 -12.43 17.16
CA THR A 669 -10.91 -11.54 16.71
C THR A 669 -11.43 -10.23 16.12
N LEU A 670 -10.63 -9.18 16.25
CA LEU A 670 -10.81 -7.87 15.63
C LEU A 670 -9.56 -7.51 14.81
N ALA A 671 -9.69 -6.55 13.91
CA ALA A 671 -8.54 -5.99 13.20
C ALA A 671 -8.63 -4.47 13.05
N LEU A 672 -7.48 -3.81 13.08
CA LEU A 672 -7.41 -2.36 12.88
C LEU A 672 -6.10 -1.96 12.22
N ALA A 673 -6.19 -1.16 11.16
CA ALA A 673 -5.05 -0.70 10.39
C ALA A 673 -4.16 0.30 11.15
N LEU A 674 -2.84 0.19 10.94
CA LEU A 674 -1.82 1.17 11.35
C LEU A 674 -1.71 2.32 10.34
N GLY A 675 -1.01 3.40 10.72
CA GLY A 675 -0.63 4.48 9.80
C GLY A 675 -1.61 5.65 9.66
N TYR A 676 -2.69 5.65 10.44
CA TYR A 676 -3.69 6.71 10.49
C TYR A 676 -3.57 7.54 11.78
N GLY A 677 -4.36 8.63 11.87
CA GLY A 677 -4.41 9.49 13.05
C GLY A 677 -3.18 10.39 13.21
N ARG A 678 -2.53 10.76 12.10
CA ARG A 678 -1.38 11.68 12.12
C ARG A 678 -1.82 13.10 12.48
N SER A 679 -1.14 13.70 13.44
CA SER A 679 -1.46 15.04 13.96
C SER A 679 -0.63 16.13 13.29
N VAL A 680 0.59 15.79 12.85
CA VAL A 680 1.49 16.69 12.14
C VAL A 680 1.76 16.08 10.77
N VAL A 681 1.05 16.60 9.77
CA VAL A 681 1.12 16.24 8.36
C VAL A 681 0.42 17.36 7.55
N GLY A 682 0.43 17.29 6.22
CA GLY A 682 -0.38 18.19 5.39
C GLY A 682 -1.88 17.95 5.53
N GLU A 683 -2.69 18.74 4.81
CA GLU A 683 -4.13 18.83 5.04
C GLU A 683 -4.89 17.53 4.74
N ALA A 684 -4.43 16.70 3.81
CA ALA A 684 -5.16 15.50 3.41
C ALA A 684 -5.17 14.42 4.52
N GLY A 685 -4.02 14.20 5.16
CA GLY A 685 -3.88 13.12 6.15
C GLY A 685 -4.18 13.52 7.59
N ARG A 686 -4.35 14.82 7.86
CA ARG A 686 -4.37 15.35 9.24
C ARG A 686 -5.61 14.86 9.98
N ASN A 687 -5.39 14.15 11.08
CA ASN A 687 -6.42 13.57 11.95
C ASN A 687 -7.41 12.65 11.23
N ALA A 688 -7.03 12.10 10.07
CA ALA A 688 -7.83 11.08 9.40
C ALA A 688 -7.63 9.72 10.09
N GLY A 689 -8.71 9.15 10.61
CA GLY A 689 -8.67 7.91 11.39
C GLY A 689 -8.05 8.07 12.78
N SER A 690 -7.60 6.97 13.37
CA SER A 690 -7.07 6.87 14.73
C SER A 690 -5.64 6.34 14.76
N ASN A 691 -4.78 6.95 15.57
CA ASN A 691 -3.43 6.43 15.83
C ASN A 691 -3.51 5.32 16.88
N VAL A 692 -3.03 4.13 16.49
CA VAL A 692 -3.13 2.91 17.29
C VAL A 692 -1.76 2.27 17.56
N PHE A 693 -0.66 2.88 17.09
CA PHE A 693 0.69 2.43 17.45
C PHE A 693 0.89 2.28 18.97
N PRO A 694 0.37 3.18 19.83
CA PRO A 694 0.51 3.04 21.29
C PRO A 694 -0.13 1.78 21.90
N TRP A 695 -1.00 1.08 21.18
CA TRP A 695 -1.57 -0.20 21.64
C TRP A 695 -0.70 -1.41 21.34
N LEU A 696 0.35 -1.24 20.54
CA LEU A 696 1.32 -2.30 20.28
C LEU A 696 2.17 -2.58 21.53
N SER A 697 2.64 -3.81 21.66
CA SER A 697 3.54 -4.22 22.74
C SER A 697 4.89 -4.66 22.17
N ILE A 698 5.88 -4.80 23.05
CA ILE A 698 7.23 -5.24 22.68
C ILE A 698 7.50 -6.55 23.43
N ASP A 699 8.05 -7.55 22.74
CA ASP A 699 8.37 -8.85 23.31
C ASP A 699 9.71 -8.85 24.07
N ALA A 700 10.07 -10.00 24.65
CA ALA A 700 11.29 -10.15 25.44
C ALA A 700 12.58 -10.00 24.62
N ASN A 701 12.51 -10.17 23.29
CA ASN A 701 13.64 -9.97 22.38
C ASN A 701 13.72 -8.52 21.86
N GLY A 702 12.83 -7.64 22.31
CA GLY A 702 12.76 -6.25 21.88
C GLY A 702 12.04 -6.07 20.54
N ASN A 703 11.34 -7.09 20.04
CA ASN A 703 10.60 -7.02 18.78
C ASN A 703 9.15 -6.56 19.02
N THR A 704 8.63 -5.75 18.10
CA THR A 704 7.26 -5.24 18.16
C THR A 704 6.25 -6.34 17.88
N ARG A 705 5.23 -6.44 18.73
CA ARG A 705 4.10 -7.36 18.59
C ARG A 705 2.89 -6.62 18.01
N TYR A 706 2.42 -7.10 16.86
CA TYR A 706 1.31 -6.54 16.08
C TYR A 706 -0.08 -7.07 16.47
N TYR A 707 -0.27 -7.45 17.74
CA TYR A 707 -1.57 -7.87 18.27
C TYR A 707 -1.67 -7.61 19.77
N ALA A 708 -2.89 -7.61 20.30
CA ALA A 708 -3.18 -7.55 21.73
C ALA A 708 -4.28 -8.55 22.13
N THR A 709 -4.17 -9.08 23.35
CA THR A 709 -5.04 -10.18 23.84
C THR A 709 -6.09 -9.72 24.84
N GLU A 710 -5.86 -8.66 25.61
CA GLU A 710 -6.81 -8.14 26.61
C GLU A 710 -7.54 -6.92 26.04
N VAL A 711 -8.51 -7.19 25.17
CA VAL A 711 -9.26 -6.13 24.46
C VAL A 711 -10.64 -5.99 25.07
N ALA A 712 -10.94 -4.79 25.58
CA ALA A 712 -12.30 -4.43 25.96
C ALA A 712 -12.92 -3.52 24.91
N VAL A 713 -14.12 -3.88 24.46
CA VAL A 713 -14.91 -3.08 23.51
C VAL A 713 -16.23 -2.73 24.15
N SER A 714 -16.54 -1.44 24.22
CA SER A 714 -17.83 -0.96 24.75
C SER A 714 -19.00 -1.37 23.86
N ASP A 715 -20.23 -1.11 24.30
CA ASP A 715 -21.35 -1.02 23.37
C ASP A 715 -21.24 0.28 22.54
N LYS A 716 -22.18 0.52 21.63
CA LYS A 716 -22.23 1.74 20.83
C LYS A 716 -22.20 3.00 21.73
N VAL A 717 -21.20 3.86 21.53
CA VAL A 717 -21.06 5.15 22.24
C VAL A 717 -21.35 6.36 21.34
N GLY A 718 -21.47 6.15 20.03
CA GLY A 718 -21.74 7.23 19.08
C GLY A 718 -21.97 6.72 17.65
N VAL A 719 -22.05 7.65 16.71
CA VAL A 719 -22.18 7.40 15.26
C VAL A 719 -21.21 8.31 14.53
N GLU A 720 -20.50 7.78 13.54
CA GLU A 720 -19.84 8.53 12.49
C GLU A 720 -20.83 8.75 11.33
N PRO A 721 -21.28 10.00 11.09
CA PRO A 721 -22.27 10.31 10.05
C PRO A 721 -21.67 10.47 8.65
N GLU A 722 -20.33 10.45 8.54
CA GLU A 722 -19.58 10.57 7.28
C GLU A 722 -18.76 9.30 7.03
N PHE A 723 -19.40 8.13 7.17
CA PHE A 723 -18.76 6.85 6.93
C PHE A 723 -18.55 6.63 5.43
N ALA A 724 -17.31 6.83 4.98
CA ALA A 724 -16.97 6.80 3.57
C ALA A 724 -16.59 5.38 3.12
N CYS A 725 -17.55 4.68 2.53
CA CYS A 725 -17.37 3.37 1.93
C CYS A 725 -17.82 3.36 0.47
N VAL A 726 -17.01 2.80 -0.43
CA VAL A 726 -17.34 2.78 -1.87
C VAL A 726 -18.23 1.62 -2.28
N GLN A 727 -18.41 0.63 -1.39
CA GLN A 727 -19.19 -0.58 -1.67
C GLN A 727 -19.91 -1.05 -0.40
N TYR A 728 -21.24 -1.03 -0.42
CA TYR A 728 -22.08 -1.45 0.73
C TYR A 728 -22.68 -2.85 0.60
N HIS A 729 -22.55 -3.49 -0.57
CA HIS A 729 -23.02 -4.85 -0.82
C HIS A 729 -21.82 -5.80 -0.95
N HIS A 730 -21.78 -6.85 -0.12
CA HIS A 730 -20.58 -7.67 0.10
C HIS A 730 -20.77 -9.16 -0.21
N THR A 731 -21.98 -9.57 -0.60
CA THR A 731 -22.33 -10.97 -0.84
C THR A 731 -22.84 -11.13 -2.28
N MET A 732 -22.69 -12.33 -2.83
CA MET A 732 -23.17 -12.67 -4.17
C MET A 732 -23.50 -14.15 -4.24
N GLY A 733 -24.73 -14.49 -4.64
CA GLY A 733 -25.16 -15.86 -4.86
C GLY A 733 -25.31 -16.71 -3.59
N VAL A 734 -25.37 -16.10 -2.41
CA VAL A 734 -25.50 -16.83 -1.14
C VAL A 734 -26.89 -17.49 -1.09
N THR A 735 -26.91 -18.81 -0.90
CA THR A 735 -28.14 -19.57 -0.71
C THR A 735 -28.25 -20.03 0.74
N GLY A 736 -29.48 -20.13 1.23
CA GLY A 736 -29.80 -20.54 2.60
C GLY A 736 -31.09 -21.33 2.62
N THR A 737 -31.45 -21.84 3.78
CA THR A 737 -32.74 -22.55 3.97
C THR A 737 -33.73 -21.60 4.62
N ASP A 738 -34.93 -21.53 4.05
CA ASP A 738 -36.04 -20.80 4.64
C ASP A 738 -36.52 -21.52 5.91
N PRO A 739 -36.49 -20.88 7.10
CA PRO A 739 -36.95 -21.53 8.33
C PRO A 739 -38.45 -21.87 8.31
N GLU A 740 -39.26 -21.18 7.49
CA GLU A 740 -40.71 -21.36 7.44
C GLU A 740 -41.12 -22.39 6.39
N THR A 741 -40.51 -22.37 5.20
CA THR A 741 -40.89 -23.25 4.09
C THR A 741 -39.93 -24.43 3.89
N ASN A 742 -38.76 -24.41 4.52
CA ASN A 742 -37.67 -25.37 4.33
C ASN A 742 -37.16 -25.47 2.88
N GLU A 743 -37.43 -24.44 2.06
CA GLU A 743 -36.96 -24.33 0.68
C GLU A 743 -35.63 -23.58 0.62
N THR A 744 -34.83 -23.87 -0.42
CA THR A 744 -33.63 -23.10 -0.70
C THR A 744 -34.02 -21.70 -1.17
N ILE A 745 -33.57 -20.69 -0.46
CA ILE A 745 -33.73 -19.29 -0.80
C ILE A 745 -32.40 -18.69 -1.20
N ASN A 746 -32.44 -17.69 -2.08
CA ASN A 746 -31.29 -16.80 -2.23
C ASN A 746 -31.33 -15.74 -1.13
N VAL A 747 -30.32 -15.77 -0.26
CA VAL A 747 -30.19 -14.92 0.92
C VAL A 747 -29.99 -13.47 0.50
N ASP A 748 -29.18 -13.22 -0.53
CA ASP A 748 -28.89 -11.87 -1.00
C ASP A 748 -30.15 -11.17 -1.52
N GLU A 749 -30.92 -11.86 -2.36
CA GLU A 749 -32.20 -11.37 -2.87
C GLU A 749 -33.20 -11.15 -1.72
N LYS A 750 -33.33 -12.10 -0.80
CA LYS A 750 -34.26 -11.95 0.35
C LYS A 750 -33.86 -10.84 1.31
N THR A 751 -32.57 -10.55 1.46
CA THR A 751 -32.06 -9.50 2.37
C THR A 751 -32.18 -8.11 1.74
N VAL A 752 -32.02 -7.98 0.42
CA VAL A 752 -32.06 -6.69 -0.30
C VAL A 752 -33.48 -6.30 -0.74
N MET A 753 -34.35 -7.28 -1.03
CA MET A 753 -35.71 -7.06 -1.58
C MET A 753 -36.75 -6.60 -0.55
N THR A 754 -36.37 -6.27 0.68
CA THR A 754 -37.27 -5.59 1.63
C THR A 754 -37.62 -4.14 1.23
N LEU A 755 -37.02 -3.62 0.15
CA LEU A 755 -37.25 -2.26 -0.39
C LEU A 755 -38.25 -2.21 -1.56
N SER A 756 -38.47 -3.31 -2.29
CA SER A 756 -39.61 -3.50 -3.21
C SER A 756 -39.67 -4.95 -3.71
N GLU A 757 -40.89 -5.51 -3.80
CA GLU A 757 -41.13 -6.81 -4.43
C GLU A 757 -41.11 -6.65 -5.96
N GLY A 758 -40.14 -7.27 -6.66
CA GLY A 758 -40.18 -7.26 -8.13
C GLY A 758 -39.04 -7.88 -8.93
N TYR A 759 -37.87 -8.19 -8.33
CA TYR A 759 -36.70 -8.70 -9.07
C TYR A 759 -36.18 -10.05 -8.56
N GLN A 760 -37.03 -11.07 -8.47
CA GLN A 760 -36.56 -12.45 -8.33
C GLN A 760 -35.70 -12.83 -9.57
N GLY A 761 -34.44 -13.23 -9.35
CA GLY A 761 -33.50 -13.61 -10.42
C GLY A 761 -32.59 -12.50 -10.94
N GLY A 762 -32.68 -11.28 -10.41
CA GLY A 762 -31.90 -10.12 -10.88
C GLY A 762 -30.42 -10.15 -10.50
N LEU A 763 -30.09 -10.76 -9.35
CA LEU A 763 -28.72 -10.86 -8.80
C LEU A 763 -28.13 -12.27 -8.97
N THR A 764 -28.97 -13.31 -9.04
CA THR A 764 -28.53 -14.71 -9.09
C THR A 764 -28.25 -15.25 -10.49
N ASN A 765 -29.00 -14.83 -11.51
CA ASN A 765 -28.80 -15.28 -12.91
C ASN A 765 -27.87 -14.36 -13.73
N ARG A 766 -27.32 -13.31 -13.11
CA ARG A 766 -26.35 -12.36 -13.68
C ARG A 766 -25.02 -12.49 -12.97
N SER A 767 -24.40 -13.67 -13.00
CA SER A 767 -23.06 -13.85 -12.43
C SER A 767 -22.08 -12.89 -13.11
N ILE A 768 -21.57 -11.92 -12.34
CA ILE A 768 -20.52 -10.98 -12.75
C ILE A 768 -19.17 -11.73 -12.81
N ILE A 769 -19.00 -12.73 -11.96
CA ILE A 769 -17.80 -13.56 -11.82
C ILE A 769 -18.23 -15.03 -11.88
N TYR A 770 -17.63 -15.80 -12.80
CA TYR A 770 -17.82 -17.24 -12.87
C TYR A 770 -16.73 -17.93 -12.03
N GLN A 771 -17.12 -18.93 -11.23
CA GLN A 771 -16.23 -19.64 -10.31
C GLN A 771 -16.36 -21.15 -10.54
N SER A 772 -15.26 -21.88 -10.41
CA SER A 772 -15.19 -23.34 -10.43
C SER A 772 -13.94 -23.82 -9.72
N ASN A 773 -13.90 -25.09 -9.34
CA ASN A 773 -12.69 -25.74 -8.84
C ASN A 773 -11.83 -26.24 -10.00
N LEU A 774 -10.54 -26.49 -9.73
CA LEU A 774 -9.59 -26.96 -10.75
C LEU A 774 -10.02 -28.30 -11.40
N GLY A 775 -10.68 -29.18 -10.64
CA GLY A 775 -11.20 -30.45 -11.14
C GLY A 775 -12.48 -30.36 -11.98
N GLU A 776 -13.10 -29.17 -12.05
CA GLU A 776 -14.41 -28.91 -12.67
C GLU A 776 -14.30 -27.80 -13.75
N VAL A 777 -13.08 -27.56 -14.26
CA VAL A 777 -12.82 -26.53 -15.27
C VAL A 777 -13.53 -26.82 -16.59
N GLU A 778 -13.60 -28.09 -17.01
CA GLU A 778 -14.30 -28.49 -18.23
C GLU A 778 -15.80 -28.14 -18.16
N GLU A 779 -16.45 -28.42 -17.03
CA GLU A 779 -17.86 -28.08 -16.80
C GLU A 779 -18.09 -26.57 -16.85
N LEU A 780 -17.18 -25.79 -16.26
CA LEU A 780 -17.23 -24.34 -16.32
C LEU A 780 -17.12 -23.83 -17.76
N ILE A 781 -16.25 -24.41 -18.57
CA ILE A 781 -16.07 -24.01 -19.98
C ILE A 781 -17.34 -24.26 -20.77
N GLU A 782 -17.97 -25.41 -20.60
CA GLU A 782 -19.24 -25.72 -21.26
C GLU A 782 -20.34 -24.74 -20.82
N HIS A 783 -20.46 -24.46 -19.52
CA HIS A 783 -21.39 -23.46 -19.02
C HIS A 783 -21.15 -22.06 -19.63
N VAL A 784 -19.90 -21.60 -19.69
CA VAL A 784 -19.56 -20.31 -20.29
C VAL A 784 -19.86 -20.28 -21.80
N LYS A 785 -19.65 -21.39 -22.52
CA LYS A 785 -20.02 -21.51 -23.94
C LYS A 785 -21.53 -21.40 -24.14
N GLU A 786 -22.33 -22.05 -23.31
CA GLU A 786 -23.80 -21.96 -23.35
C GLU A 786 -24.27 -20.52 -23.11
N ARG A 787 -23.73 -19.86 -22.08
CA ARG A 787 -24.04 -18.46 -21.77
C ARG A 787 -23.63 -17.51 -22.91
N ARG A 788 -22.48 -17.75 -23.55
CA ARG A 788 -22.06 -16.99 -24.72
C ARG A 788 -23.00 -17.20 -25.91
N ALA A 789 -23.46 -18.42 -26.15
CA ALA A 789 -24.41 -18.72 -27.22
C ALA A 789 -25.76 -18.03 -26.98
N GLU A 790 -26.26 -18.04 -25.73
CA GLU A 790 -27.46 -17.31 -25.33
C GLU A 790 -27.30 -15.80 -25.56
N ALA A 791 -26.20 -15.19 -25.09
CA ALA A 791 -25.92 -13.78 -25.29
C ALA A 791 -25.82 -13.41 -26.77
N LYS A 792 -25.19 -14.26 -27.60
CA LYS A 792 -25.11 -14.06 -29.05
C LYS A 792 -26.50 -14.08 -29.70
N LYS A 793 -27.34 -15.05 -29.34
CA LYS A 793 -28.73 -15.14 -29.83
C LYS A 793 -29.53 -13.88 -29.49
N LEU A 794 -29.36 -13.34 -28.28
CA LEU A 794 -30.02 -12.09 -27.87
C LEU A 794 -29.52 -10.88 -28.68
N ASN A 795 -28.21 -10.80 -28.94
CA ASN A 795 -27.62 -9.73 -29.74
C ASN A 795 -28.04 -9.78 -31.22
N GLU A 796 -28.20 -10.98 -31.79
CA GLU A 796 -28.73 -11.18 -33.15
C GLU A 796 -30.19 -10.71 -33.29
N GLY A 797 -30.94 -10.64 -32.18
CA GLY A 797 -32.30 -10.09 -32.13
C GLY A 797 -32.36 -8.57 -31.94
N SER A 798 -31.23 -7.86 -32.03
CA SER A 798 -31.18 -6.41 -31.84
C SER A 798 -31.96 -5.66 -32.93
N MET A 799 -32.78 -4.68 -32.54
CA MET A 799 -33.43 -3.76 -33.48
C MET A 799 -32.48 -2.70 -34.05
N TYR A 800 -31.25 -2.60 -33.51
CA TYR A 800 -30.22 -1.71 -34.02
C TYR A 800 -29.51 -2.36 -35.22
N PRO A 801 -29.17 -1.61 -36.29
CA PRO A 801 -28.57 -2.15 -37.51
C PRO A 801 -27.08 -2.48 -37.30
N PHE A 802 -26.78 -3.47 -36.47
CA PHE A 802 -25.43 -3.83 -36.07
C PHE A 802 -24.55 -4.25 -37.25
N GLU A 803 -25.11 -4.95 -38.23
CA GLU A 803 -24.42 -5.37 -39.45
C GLU A 803 -23.96 -4.16 -40.27
N GLN A 804 -24.82 -3.15 -40.40
CA GLN A 804 -24.46 -1.89 -41.08
C GLN A 804 -23.35 -1.17 -40.33
N TYR A 805 -23.45 -1.04 -39.00
CA TYR A 805 -22.36 -0.45 -38.21
C TYR A 805 -21.06 -1.25 -38.31
N THR A 806 -21.15 -2.57 -38.42
CA THR A 806 -19.97 -3.42 -38.57
C THR A 806 -19.33 -3.22 -39.93
N GLU A 807 -20.11 -3.26 -41.02
CA GLU A 807 -19.62 -3.04 -42.39
C GLU A 807 -19.14 -1.61 -42.61
N ASP A 808 -19.85 -0.60 -42.11
CA ASP A 808 -19.62 0.81 -42.42
C ASP A 808 -18.68 1.51 -41.42
N LEU A 809 -18.57 1.05 -40.17
CA LEU A 809 -17.73 1.70 -39.14
C LEU A 809 -16.68 0.77 -38.56
N TYR A 810 -17.08 -0.39 -38.04
CA TYR A 810 -16.14 -1.25 -37.29
C TYR A 810 -15.15 -2.01 -38.20
N SER A 811 -15.45 -2.15 -39.49
CA SER A 811 -14.53 -2.74 -40.48
C SER A 811 -13.38 -1.80 -40.89
N GLN A 812 -13.50 -0.49 -40.61
CA GLN A 812 -12.58 0.54 -41.14
C GLN A 812 -11.30 0.74 -40.31
N GLY A 813 -11.02 -0.09 -39.30
CA GLY A 813 -9.83 0.08 -38.47
C GLY A 813 -9.67 -0.92 -37.33
N HIS A 814 -9.09 -0.46 -36.23
CA HIS A 814 -8.82 -1.29 -35.05
C HIS A 814 -10.05 -1.45 -34.16
N HIS A 815 -10.39 -2.70 -33.82
CA HIS A 815 -11.38 -3.01 -32.79
C HIS A 815 -10.68 -3.29 -31.46
N TRP A 816 -10.74 -2.32 -30.53
CA TRP A 816 -10.09 -2.41 -29.23
C TRP A 816 -10.89 -3.27 -28.25
N GLY A 817 -10.23 -4.25 -27.63
CA GLY A 817 -10.80 -5.09 -26.57
C GLY A 817 -9.82 -5.20 -25.40
N MET A 818 -10.38 -5.32 -24.19
CA MET A 818 -9.61 -5.52 -22.97
C MET A 818 -10.10 -6.79 -22.28
N TYR A 819 -9.16 -7.64 -21.90
CA TYR A 819 -9.44 -8.88 -21.17
C TYR A 819 -8.74 -8.79 -19.82
N VAL A 820 -9.51 -9.00 -18.75
CA VAL A 820 -8.98 -9.04 -17.38
C VAL A 820 -9.01 -10.49 -16.92
N ASP A 821 -7.83 -11.04 -16.65
CA ASP A 821 -7.70 -12.34 -16.02
C ASP A 821 -7.95 -12.19 -14.52
N LEU A 822 -9.12 -12.65 -14.07
CA LEU A 822 -9.54 -12.54 -12.67
C LEU A 822 -8.73 -13.44 -11.74
N ASN A 823 -8.09 -14.51 -12.24
CA ASN A 823 -7.20 -15.35 -11.42
C ASN A 823 -5.87 -14.65 -11.11
N ALA A 824 -5.45 -13.72 -11.97
CA ALA A 824 -4.25 -12.90 -11.77
C ALA A 824 -4.55 -11.56 -11.06
N CYS A 825 -5.83 -11.17 -10.95
CA CYS A 825 -6.24 -9.93 -10.32
C CYS A 825 -6.27 -10.08 -8.80
N ILE A 826 -5.21 -9.63 -8.13
CA ILE A 826 -5.11 -9.76 -6.67
C ILE A 826 -5.83 -8.66 -5.87
N GLY A 827 -6.33 -7.61 -6.54
CA GLY A 827 -6.98 -6.48 -5.86
C GLY A 827 -6.04 -5.42 -5.27
N CYS A 828 -4.80 -5.29 -5.74
CA CYS A 828 -3.79 -4.37 -5.16
C CYS A 828 -4.08 -2.85 -5.29
N GLY A 829 -5.13 -2.45 -6.01
CA GLY A 829 -5.53 -1.05 -6.21
C GLY A 829 -4.60 -0.20 -7.09
N ALA A 830 -3.44 -0.70 -7.50
CA ALA A 830 -2.49 0.03 -8.35
C ALA A 830 -3.11 0.47 -9.69
N CYS A 831 -3.99 -0.34 -10.28
CA CYS A 831 -4.70 -0.02 -11.52
C CYS A 831 -5.66 1.19 -11.36
N GLN A 832 -6.27 1.36 -10.19
CA GLN A 832 -7.13 2.50 -9.90
C GLN A 832 -6.32 3.79 -9.82
N VAL A 833 -5.25 3.79 -9.02
CA VAL A 833 -4.38 4.96 -8.86
C VAL A 833 -3.71 5.33 -10.18
N ALA A 834 -3.27 4.34 -10.98
CA ALA A 834 -2.74 4.59 -12.32
C ALA A 834 -3.76 5.26 -13.24
N CYS A 835 -5.04 4.86 -13.17
CA CYS A 835 -6.12 5.48 -13.92
C CYS A 835 -6.39 6.93 -13.47
N ILE A 836 -6.37 7.17 -12.15
CA ILE A 836 -6.50 8.53 -11.58
C ILE A 836 -5.39 9.43 -12.10
N ALA A 837 -4.14 8.96 -12.04
CA ALA A 837 -2.96 9.71 -12.45
C ALA A 837 -2.93 10.01 -13.95
N GLU A 838 -3.31 9.05 -14.82
CA GLU A 838 -3.30 9.27 -16.28
C GLU A 838 -4.47 10.13 -16.76
N ASN A 839 -5.66 9.99 -16.15
CA ASN A 839 -6.89 10.64 -16.64
C ASN A 839 -7.26 11.93 -15.88
N ASN A 840 -6.41 12.39 -14.96
CA ASN A 840 -6.68 13.56 -14.11
C ASN A 840 -8.02 13.48 -13.38
N VAL A 841 -8.34 12.30 -12.84
CA VAL A 841 -9.55 12.12 -12.04
C VAL A 841 -9.39 12.94 -10.75
N PRO A 842 -10.33 13.85 -10.43
CA PRO A 842 -10.22 14.69 -9.25
C PRO A 842 -10.44 13.86 -7.98
N VAL A 843 -9.77 14.25 -6.90
CA VAL A 843 -9.99 13.66 -5.58
C VAL A 843 -11.30 14.14 -4.98
N VAL A 844 -12.07 13.23 -4.41
CA VAL A 844 -13.28 13.50 -3.63
C VAL A 844 -12.97 13.32 -2.13
N GLY A 845 -13.28 14.36 -1.34
CA GLY A 845 -13.10 14.33 0.12
C GLY A 845 -14.10 13.42 0.82
N LYS A 846 -13.76 12.98 2.04
CA LYS A 846 -14.52 12.02 2.87
C LYS A 846 -16.03 12.25 2.87
N ARG A 847 -16.45 13.49 3.15
CA ARG A 847 -17.87 13.88 3.25
C ARG A 847 -18.69 13.66 1.98
N GLU A 848 -18.07 13.77 0.81
CA GLU A 848 -18.76 13.59 -0.48
C GLU A 848 -18.69 12.14 -0.99
N VAL A 849 -17.86 11.30 -0.35
CA VAL A 849 -17.82 9.85 -0.59
C VAL A 849 -18.83 9.12 0.30
N ALA A 850 -18.97 9.57 1.56
CA ALA A 850 -20.01 9.11 2.49
C ALA A 850 -21.41 9.50 1.99
#